data_AF-A0A835J3F8-F1
#
_entry.id   AF-A0A835J3F8-F1
#
_cell.length_a   1.000
_cell.length_b   1.000
_cell.length_c   1.000
_cell.angle_alpha   90.00
_cell.angle_beta   90.00
_cell.angle_gamma   90.00
#
_symmetry.space_group_name_H-M   'P 1'
#
loop_
_entity.id
_entity.type
_entity.pdbx_description
1 polymer ?
#
loop_
_entity_poly.entity_id
_entity_poly.type
_entity_poly.pdbx_seq_one_letter_code
_entity_poly.pdbx_strand_id
1 'polypeptide(L)'
;MESASSSQQVMCSFDDSQASQLEPLVHLIPIILLFTILTGYLMASPPAIKAAYWPSWSQTLPPSAIDTTLFTHIFYAFLEPNKVTFKVEVSDSIASLLRKFTGTLHQKNPQLKTLVALGGASSDPDLFARIVSNEGSRNIFISSAIQVARTYGFDGMDLDWEFPRTPEEMAGLGQLFKEWRVAIENEAESTGLSPLLLTAAVYFSVEIPWGETPRRYPVASIVESLDWINAMCYDYHGSWDTSATGAPAALYDPTGNKSTSYGLTSWVSAGVPANKVVMGLPLYGKTWKLKDPEVNGIGAPATAIGPGDNGVLLFSEVENFNRENGAMVVYDRHTVSTYSYAGTSWIGYDDSKSTTVKLEYARNLGFRGYFFWALGYDSNWEIFKDMGVKKLGACWFQEVAGSRLEATVENLSITPEHSMASHRLVHLLPIIVLFTIPTGYLMASPPAIKAAYWPSRSETFPPSAIDTTLFTHIFYAFLVPSNVTFKFEVSDSTSSLLKNFTSTLHQKNPPVKTLVSFGGGSSDPKLFARIVSNKGSRTIFIDSAIEVARTYGFDGLDLDWEFPKNPEEMASLGQLFKEWRVAIKKEAESTHRSPLLLTAAVYFSVDFQWNGIYRKYPVESIAESLDWVNAMCFDYRGSWDTSATGAHAALYDPNSNISTSYGLRSWVRAGVPRNMVVMGLPLYGRTWQLKDPKVNGIGAPATGVGPGDVGVLIFSEVEKINKENGATVVYDAKTVSTYSYSGTSWVGYDDSQSTTVKLEFAQALGLRGYFFWALSYDSDWEISKQVYKN
;
A
#
# COMPACT_ATOMS: atom_id res chain seq x y z
N MET A 1 -52.35 51.73 -5.44
CA MET A 1 -53.10 52.61 -4.51
C MET A 1 -52.99 51.98 -3.13
N GLU A 2 -52.46 52.77 -2.20
CA GLU A 2 -52.76 52.86 -0.75
C GLU A 2 -53.94 51.99 -0.25
N SER A 3 -54.01 51.50 0.99
CA SER A 3 -53.29 51.77 2.25
C SER A 3 -53.75 50.75 3.31
N ALA A 4 -53.04 50.74 4.43
CA ALA A 4 -53.23 49.91 5.62
C ALA A 4 -54.54 50.17 6.41
N SER A 5 -55.04 49.18 7.18
CA SER A 5 -54.88 49.14 8.65
C SER A 5 -55.82 48.17 9.39
N SER A 6 -55.23 47.56 10.42
CA SER A 6 -55.74 47.16 11.75
C SER A 6 -56.87 46.14 11.98
N SER A 7 -56.48 45.18 12.84
CA SER A 7 -57.16 44.66 14.05
C SER A 7 -58.36 43.73 13.91
N GLN A 8 -58.23 42.50 14.42
CA GLN A 8 -58.86 42.09 15.69
C GLN A 8 -58.48 40.64 16.09
N GLN A 9 -58.07 40.49 17.36
CA GLN A 9 -58.06 39.24 18.10
C GLN A 9 -59.49 38.71 18.27
N VAL A 10 -59.69 37.42 18.03
CA VAL A 10 -60.77 36.65 18.66
C VAL A 10 -60.12 35.45 19.34
N MET A 11 -60.20 35.45 20.68
CA MET A 11 -59.92 34.28 21.51
C MET A 11 -61.08 33.30 21.40
N CYS A 12 -60.78 32.03 21.12
CA CYS A 12 -61.61 30.90 21.48
C CYS A 12 -60.74 29.90 22.25
N SER A 13 -61.07 29.72 23.52
CA SER A 13 -60.55 28.71 24.45
C SER A 13 -60.99 27.30 24.03
N PHE A 14 -60.07 26.34 24.02
CA PHE A 14 -60.39 24.92 24.13
C PHE A 14 -59.32 24.15 24.91
N ASP A 15 -59.77 23.70 26.10
CA ASP A 15 -59.45 22.50 26.87
C ASP A 15 -58.02 21.91 26.87
N ASP A 16 -57.33 22.11 28.00
CA ASP A 16 -56.09 21.45 28.41
C ASP A 16 -56.38 20.00 28.84
N SER A 17 -56.36 19.07 27.89
CA SER A 17 -56.31 17.64 28.25
C SER A 17 -55.59 16.74 27.26
N GLN A 18 -54.55 17.18 26.53
CA GLN A 18 -53.58 16.28 25.86
C GLN A 18 -52.20 16.93 25.63
N ALA A 19 -51.57 17.46 26.69
CA ALA A 19 -50.24 18.10 26.59
C ALA A 19 -49.20 17.47 27.54
N SER A 20 -49.00 16.15 27.49
CA SER A 20 -47.92 15.49 28.25
C SER A 20 -47.27 14.26 27.59
N GLN A 21 -47.37 14.11 26.26
CA GLN A 21 -46.73 12.99 25.54
C GLN A 21 -45.79 13.37 24.38
N LEU A 22 -45.26 14.60 24.34
CA LEU A 22 -44.39 15.04 23.23
C LEU A 22 -42.98 15.52 23.63
N GLU A 23 -42.53 15.27 24.85
CA GLU A 23 -41.17 15.69 25.29
C GLU A 23 -39.99 14.73 25.02
N PRO A 24 -40.12 13.44 24.60
CA PRO A 24 -38.92 12.66 24.23
C PRO A 24 -38.47 12.85 22.77
N LEU A 25 -39.27 13.49 21.90
CA LEU A 25 -38.99 13.56 20.45
C LEU A 25 -38.20 14.80 20.01
N VAL A 26 -38.11 15.84 20.84
CA VAL A 26 -37.36 17.07 20.52
C VAL A 26 -35.85 16.89 20.72
N HIS A 27 -35.43 15.93 21.54
CA HIS A 27 -34.01 15.62 21.79
C HIS A 27 -33.43 14.53 20.87
N LEU A 28 -34.25 13.76 20.15
CA LEU A 28 -33.76 12.76 19.18
C LEU A 28 -33.45 13.36 17.81
N ILE A 29 -34.11 14.45 17.40
CA ILE A 29 -33.91 15.08 16.09
C ILE A 29 -32.50 15.67 15.94
N PRO A 30 -31.92 16.37 16.93
CA PRO A 30 -30.53 16.84 16.84
C PRO A 30 -29.53 15.68 16.83
N ILE A 31 -29.81 14.59 17.57
CA ILE A 31 -28.91 13.43 17.67
C ILE A 31 -28.94 12.60 16.39
N ILE A 32 -30.11 12.43 15.76
CA ILE A 32 -30.25 11.75 14.46
C ILE A 32 -29.67 12.61 13.33
N LEU A 33 -29.81 13.94 13.37
CA LEU A 33 -29.10 14.83 12.43
C LEU A 33 -27.58 14.78 12.65
N LEU A 34 -27.11 14.78 13.89
CA LEU A 34 -25.68 14.66 14.21
C LEU A 34 -25.13 13.29 13.80
N PHE A 35 -25.90 12.21 13.99
CA PHE A 35 -25.53 10.86 13.56
C PHE A 35 -25.58 10.71 12.04
N THR A 36 -26.55 11.29 11.33
CA THR A 36 -26.60 11.24 9.85
C THR A 36 -25.52 12.13 9.23
N ILE A 37 -25.15 13.24 9.86
CA ILE A 37 -24.01 14.07 9.46
C ILE A 37 -22.68 13.35 9.79
N LEU A 38 -22.56 12.65 10.93
CA LEU A 38 -21.37 11.85 11.27
C LEU A 38 -21.24 10.57 10.41
N THR A 39 -22.34 9.90 10.06
CA THR A 39 -22.33 8.72 9.17
C THR A 39 -22.20 9.09 7.70
N GLY A 40 -22.60 10.31 7.31
CA GLY A 40 -22.27 10.88 5.99
C GLY A 40 -20.81 11.32 5.87
N TYR A 41 -20.15 11.60 7.00
CA TYR A 41 -18.72 11.90 7.10
C TYR A 41 -17.83 10.66 7.31
N LEU A 42 -18.40 9.45 7.28
CA LEU A 42 -17.62 8.20 7.17
C LEU A 42 -17.00 8.10 5.77
N MET A 43 -15.95 8.90 5.58
CA MET A 43 -14.82 8.76 4.67
C MET A 43 -15.17 8.35 3.23
N ALA A 44 -15.86 9.22 2.49
CA ALA A 44 -15.57 9.32 1.07
C ALA A 44 -14.12 9.84 0.96
N SER A 45 -13.20 9.00 0.49
CA SER A 45 -11.85 9.46 0.15
C SER A 45 -11.98 10.66 -0.80
N PRO A 46 -11.25 11.76 -0.55
CA PRO A 46 -11.30 12.91 -1.44
C PRO A 46 -11.03 12.49 -2.90
N PRO A 47 -11.62 13.17 -3.89
CA PRO A 47 -11.42 12.84 -5.29
C PRO A 47 -9.93 12.77 -5.63
N ALA A 48 -9.58 11.79 -6.47
CA ALA A 48 -8.20 11.59 -6.90
C ALA A 48 -7.67 12.80 -7.66
N ILE A 49 -6.41 13.15 -7.39
CA ILE A 49 -5.71 14.21 -8.10
C ILE A 49 -5.30 13.69 -9.47
N LYS A 50 -5.88 14.27 -10.51
CA LYS A 50 -5.44 14.14 -11.89
C LYS A 50 -4.86 15.48 -12.29
N ALA A 51 -3.55 15.56 -12.40
CA ALA A 51 -2.85 16.82 -12.55
C ALA A 51 -1.91 16.85 -13.75
N ALA A 52 -1.51 18.05 -14.14
CA ALA A 52 -0.36 18.27 -15.01
C ALA A 52 0.22 19.67 -14.83
N TYR A 53 1.53 19.80 -15.08
CA TYR A 53 2.19 21.10 -15.19
C TYR A 53 2.03 21.64 -16.61
N TRP A 54 1.68 22.92 -16.73
CA TRP A 54 1.63 23.67 -17.97
C TRP A 54 2.82 24.64 -18.02
N PRO A 55 3.78 24.41 -18.93
CA PRO A 55 4.94 25.29 -19.07
C PRO A 55 4.53 26.66 -19.62
N SER A 56 4.94 27.73 -18.95
CA SER A 56 4.63 29.12 -19.32
C SER A 56 5.27 29.54 -20.63
N TRP A 57 6.32 28.83 -21.03
CA TRP A 57 6.99 28.94 -22.33
C TRP A 57 6.40 28.02 -23.41
N SER A 58 5.31 27.30 -23.13
CA SER A 58 4.66 26.45 -24.13
C SER A 58 4.16 27.29 -25.31
N GLN A 59 4.69 26.99 -26.50
CA GLN A 59 4.31 27.67 -27.75
C GLN A 59 3.20 26.93 -28.49
N THR A 60 3.02 25.64 -28.20
CA THR A 60 2.17 24.72 -28.97
C THR A 60 0.80 24.50 -28.34
N LEU A 61 0.66 24.77 -27.03
CA LEU A 61 -0.57 24.50 -26.29
C LEU A 61 -1.05 25.72 -25.50
N PRO A 62 -1.86 26.61 -26.09
CA PRO A 62 -2.46 27.71 -25.34
C PRO A 62 -3.48 27.18 -24.31
N PRO A 63 -3.74 27.91 -23.20
CA PRO A 63 -4.66 27.45 -22.15
C PRO A 63 -6.07 27.09 -22.65
N SER A 64 -6.56 27.76 -23.69
CA SER A 64 -7.87 27.47 -24.30
C SER A 64 -7.95 26.08 -24.95
N ALA A 65 -6.82 25.55 -25.42
CA ALA A 65 -6.72 24.25 -26.07
C ALA A 65 -6.60 23.08 -25.09
N ILE A 66 -6.37 23.35 -23.79
CA ILE A 66 -6.26 22.31 -22.77
C ILE A 66 -7.59 21.57 -22.59
N ASP A 67 -7.61 20.25 -22.71
CA ASP A 67 -8.79 19.45 -22.38
C ASP A 67 -8.96 19.32 -20.86
N THR A 68 -9.78 20.19 -20.29
CA THR A 68 -10.02 20.28 -18.85
C THR A 68 -10.84 19.11 -18.29
N THR A 69 -11.34 18.19 -19.13
CA THR A 69 -12.05 16.99 -18.66
C THR A 69 -11.09 15.89 -18.19
N LEU A 70 -9.82 15.97 -18.57
CA LEU A 70 -8.79 15.01 -18.22
C LEU A 70 -8.16 15.29 -16.84
N PHE A 71 -8.33 16.52 -16.33
CA PHE A 71 -7.63 17.01 -15.15
C PHE A 71 -8.59 17.55 -14.10
N THR A 72 -8.16 17.43 -12.86
CA THR A 72 -8.73 18.09 -11.68
C THR A 72 -7.92 19.34 -11.31
N HIS A 73 -6.61 19.31 -11.56
CA HIS A 73 -5.67 20.36 -11.19
C HIS A 73 -4.72 20.65 -12.36
N ILE A 74 -4.37 21.92 -12.58
CA ILE A 74 -3.30 22.30 -13.51
C ILE A 74 -2.38 23.32 -12.84
N PHE A 75 -1.07 23.06 -12.93
CA PHE A 75 -0.03 23.91 -12.36
C PHE A 75 0.54 24.83 -13.43
N TYR A 76 0.60 26.14 -13.18
CA TYR A 76 1.33 27.09 -14.02
C TYR A 76 2.81 27.02 -13.65
N ALA A 77 3.64 26.48 -14.56
CA ALA A 77 5.09 26.36 -14.38
C ALA A 77 5.83 27.40 -15.22
N PHE A 78 6.54 28.38 -14.68
CA PHE A 78 6.72 28.71 -13.26
C PHE A 78 6.75 30.24 -13.10
N LEU A 79 6.66 30.69 -11.86
CA LEU A 79 7.21 31.99 -11.45
C LEU A 79 8.46 31.75 -10.59
N GLU A 80 9.40 32.70 -10.61
CA GLU A 80 10.57 32.69 -9.74
C GLU A 80 10.53 33.92 -8.81
N PRO A 81 10.88 33.78 -7.51
CA PRO A 81 10.99 34.92 -6.63
C PRO A 81 12.14 35.84 -7.03
N ASN A 82 12.02 37.13 -6.68
CA ASN A 82 13.09 38.09 -6.88
C ASN A 82 14.33 37.71 -6.03
N LYS A 83 15.50 37.66 -6.67
CA LYS A 83 16.76 37.19 -6.06
C LYS A 83 17.28 38.04 -4.90
N VAL A 84 16.77 39.27 -4.76
CA VAL A 84 17.19 40.24 -3.74
C VAL A 84 16.08 40.46 -2.73
N THR A 85 14.85 40.70 -3.18
CA THR A 85 13.73 41.03 -2.29
C THR A 85 13.00 39.80 -1.76
N PHE A 86 13.23 38.62 -2.35
CA PHE A 86 12.52 37.36 -2.06
C PHE A 86 11.01 37.38 -2.35
N LYS A 87 10.50 38.47 -2.93
CA LYS A 87 9.09 38.58 -3.31
C LYS A 87 8.81 37.83 -4.60
N VAL A 88 7.66 37.19 -4.70
CA VAL A 88 7.08 36.80 -5.99
C VAL A 88 6.52 38.05 -6.64
N GLU A 89 7.23 38.57 -7.64
CA GLU A 89 6.87 39.79 -8.36
C GLU A 89 6.42 39.44 -9.77
N VAL A 90 5.34 40.06 -10.23
CA VAL A 90 4.75 39.80 -11.55
C VAL A 90 4.78 41.08 -12.37
N SER A 91 5.49 41.05 -13.50
CA SER A 91 5.51 42.17 -14.46
C SER A 91 4.17 42.30 -15.19
N ASP A 92 3.90 43.46 -15.79
CA ASP A 92 2.65 43.69 -16.55
C ASP A 92 2.44 42.67 -17.68
N SER A 93 3.52 42.23 -18.33
CA SER A 93 3.45 41.22 -19.40
C SER A 93 3.02 39.85 -18.86
N ILE A 94 3.56 39.43 -17.71
CA ILE A 94 3.20 38.16 -17.06
C ILE A 94 1.81 38.25 -16.44
N ALA A 95 1.43 39.40 -15.87
CA ALA A 95 0.12 39.63 -15.25
C ALA A 95 -1.03 39.30 -16.22
N SER A 96 -0.93 39.74 -17.48
CA SER A 96 -1.91 39.43 -18.52
C SER A 96 -1.99 37.93 -18.80
N LEU A 97 -0.84 37.24 -18.85
CA LEU A 97 -0.77 35.80 -19.09
C LEU A 97 -1.40 34.99 -17.95
N LEU A 98 -1.12 35.37 -16.69
CA LEU A 98 -1.69 34.69 -15.52
C LEU A 98 -3.22 34.82 -15.48
N ARG A 99 -3.76 36.05 -15.67
CA ARG A 99 -5.22 36.26 -15.74
C ARG A 99 -5.86 35.48 -16.88
N LYS A 100 -5.21 35.43 -18.04
CA LYS A 100 -5.69 34.66 -19.18
C LYS A 100 -5.67 33.16 -18.87
N PHE A 101 -4.63 32.66 -18.23
CA PHE A 101 -4.49 31.26 -17.85
C PHE A 101 -5.62 30.81 -16.91
N THR A 102 -5.74 31.43 -15.73
CA THR A 102 -6.75 31.06 -14.72
C THR A 102 -8.16 31.30 -15.24
N GLY A 103 -8.41 32.50 -15.81
CA GLY A 103 -9.72 32.88 -16.34
C GLY A 103 -10.21 31.96 -17.45
N THR A 104 -9.34 31.56 -18.39
CA THR A 104 -9.73 30.64 -19.47
C THR A 104 -10.07 29.25 -18.92
N LEU A 105 -9.26 28.73 -18.00
CA LEU A 105 -9.44 27.38 -17.47
C LEU A 105 -10.66 27.26 -16.56
N HIS A 106 -10.87 28.23 -15.67
CA HIS A 106 -12.06 28.27 -14.80
C HIS A 106 -13.35 28.51 -15.58
N GLN A 107 -13.30 29.33 -16.64
CA GLN A 107 -14.46 29.50 -17.53
C GLN A 107 -14.83 28.17 -18.22
N LYS A 108 -13.82 27.39 -18.64
CA LYS A 108 -14.02 26.12 -19.34
C LYS A 108 -14.46 24.99 -18.39
N ASN A 109 -13.92 24.95 -17.18
CA ASN A 109 -14.30 23.98 -16.14
C ASN A 109 -14.23 24.66 -14.75
N PRO A 110 -15.37 25.11 -14.19
CA PRO A 110 -15.40 25.77 -12.88
C PRO A 110 -14.98 24.90 -11.70
N GLN A 111 -14.92 23.58 -11.87
CA GLN A 111 -14.45 22.64 -10.83
C GLN A 111 -12.94 22.39 -10.89
N LEU A 112 -12.27 22.77 -12.00
CA LEU A 112 -10.84 22.64 -12.14
C LEU A 112 -10.13 23.59 -11.20
N LYS A 113 -9.07 23.11 -10.55
CA LYS A 113 -8.20 23.91 -9.69
C LYS A 113 -6.93 24.32 -10.42
N THR A 114 -6.53 25.58 -10.27
CA THR A 114 -5.28 26.10 -10.84
C THR A 114 -4.33 26.47 -9.73
N LEU A 115 -3.08 26.01 -9.81
CA LEU A 115 -2.03 26.35 -8.84
C LEU A 115 -0.88 27.06 -9.55
N VAL A 116 -0.28 28.05 -8.90
CA VAL A 116 0.95 28.68 -9.38
C VAL A 116 2.16 27.96 -8.79
N ALA A 117 3.01 27.40 -9.65
CA ALA A 117 4.24 26.73 -9.22
C ALA A 117 5.40 27.73 -9.16
N LEU A 118 6.14 27.70 -8.05
CA LEU A 118 7.23 28.62 -7.73
C LEU A 118 8.56 27.85 -7.70
N GLY A 119 9.44 28.13 -8.66
CA GLY A 119 10.74 27.46 -8.77
C GLY A 119 10.93 26.68 -10.08
N GLY A 120 11.28 25.39 -9.96
CA GLY A 120 11.60 24.47 -11.04
C GLY A 120 13.10 24.31 -11.29
N ALA A 121 13.49 23.27 -12.02
CA ALA A 121 14.88 22.89 -12.31
C ALA A 121 15.84 24.00 -12.79
N SER A 122 15.33 25.05 -13.43
CA SER A 122 16.12 26.20 -13.92
C SER A 122 16.29 27.33 -12.89
N SER A 123 15.64 27.23 -11.74
CA SER A 123 15.71 28.24 -10.68
C SER A 123 17.03 28.19 -9.93
N ASP A 124 17.40 29.31 -9.32
CA ASP A 124 18.59 29.42 -8.50
C ASP A 124 18.40 28.68 -7.15
N PRO A 125 19.07 27.53 -6.90
CA PRO A 125 18.89 26.80 -5.65
C PRO A 125 19.36 27.61 -4.42
N ASP A 126 20.31 28.53 -4.59
CA ASP A 126 20.82 29.38 -3.51
C ASP A 126 19.83 30.50 -3.16
N LEU A 127 18.88 30.82 -4.05
CA LEU A 127 17.76 31.71 -3.74
C LEU A 127 16.88 31.11 -2.66
N PHE A 128 16.42 29.87 -2.85
CA PHE A 128 15.53 29.22 -1.89
C PHE A 128 16.23 28.95 -0.56
N ALA A 129 17.52 28.59 -0.57
CA ALA A 129 18.33 28.49 0.65
C ALA A 129 18.33 29.81 1.45
N ARG A 130 18.49 30.96 0.77
CA ARG A 130 18.40 32.27 1.42
C ARG A 130 16.99 32.59 1.91
N ILE A 131 15.95 32.21 1.17
CA ILE A 131 14.55 32.39 1.59
C ILE A 131 14.29 31.65 2.90
N VAL A 132 14.73 30.40 3.03
CA VAL A 132 14.44 29.59 4.24
C VAL A 132 15.34 29.90 5.43
N SER A 133 16.44 30.64 5.22
CA SER A 133 17.48 30.90 6.23
C SER A 133 17.02 31.63 7.49
N ASN A 134 15.96 32.44 7.40
CA ASN A 134 15.41 33.17 8.54
C ASN A 134 13.91 33.51 8.36
N GLU A 135 13.23 33.82 9.46
CA GLU A 135 11.78 34.10 9.48
C GLU A 135 11.39 35.30 8.62
N GLY A 136 12.20 36.36 8.60
CA GLY A 136 11.90 37.58 7.84
C GLY A 136 11.82 37.33 6.34
N SER A 137 12.79 36.58 5.78
CA SER A 137 12.78 36.21 4.36
C SER A 137 11.63 35.26 4.01
N ARG A 138 11.32 34.29 4.89
CA ARG A 138 10.18 33.39 4.71
C ARG A 138 8.86 34.15 4.67
N ASN A 139 8.64 35.08 5.59
CA ASN A 139 7.43 35.90 5.64
C ASN A 139 7.24 36.74 4.37
N ILE A 140 8.30 37.39 3.88
CA ILE A 140 8.25 38.18 2.64
C ILE A 140 7.84 37.29 1.45
N PHE A 141 8.47 36.12 1.33
CA PHE A 141 8.15 35.17 0.27
C PHE A 141 6.70 34.67 0.38
N ILE A 142 6.29 34.17 1.55
CA ILE A 142 4.92 33.67 1.82
C ILE A 142 3.86 34.72 1.48
N SER A 143 4.01 35.93 2.03
CA SER A 143 3.01 37.00 1.87
C SER A 143 2.86 37.41 0.41
N SER A 144 3.97 37.51 -0.33
CA SER A 144 3.93 37.84 -1.76
C SER A 144 3.37 36.70 -2.62
N ALA A 145 3.65 35.43 -2.29
CA ALA A 145 3.07 34.28 -2.98
C ALA A 145 1.55 34.21 -2.83
N ILE A 146 1.03 34.39 -1.61
CA ILE A 146 -0.41 34.47 -1.34
C ILE A 146 -1.04 35.63 -2.11
N GLN A 147 -0.40 36.80 -2.10
CA GLN A 147 -0.87 37.97 -2.84
C GLN A 147 -0.98 37.69 -4.34
N VAL A 148 0.03 37.06 -4.94
CA VAL A 148 0.02 36.67 -6.36
C VAL A 148 -1.10 35.67 -6.64
N ALA A 149 -1.23 34.61 -5.84
CA ALA A 149 -2.28 33.60 -6.01
C ALA A 149 -3.68 34.24 -6.02
N ARG A 150 -3.98 35.10 -5.04
CA ARG A 150 -5.26 35.82 -4.98
C ARG A 150 -5.45 36.80 -6.12
N THR A 151 -4.44 37.62 -6.43
CA THR A 151 -4.54 38.69 -7.45
C THR A 151 -4.86 38.14 -8.84
N TYR A 152 -4.33 36.96 -9.16
CA TYR A 152 -4.48 36.32 -10.47
C TYR A 152 -5.46 35.16 -10.48
N GLY A 153 -6.19 34.93 -9.39
CA GLY A 153 -7.30 33.97 -9.33
C GLY A 153 -6.85 32.50 -9.31
N PHE A 154 -5.69 32.19 -8.73
CA PHE A 154 -5.30 30.80 -8.48
C PHE A 154 -6.03 30.23 -7.25
N ASP A 155 -6.24 28.92 -7.26
CA ASP A 155 -6.80 28.15 -6.14
C ASP A 155 -5.73 27.71 -5.13
N GLY A 156 -4.45 27.87 -5.46
CA GLY A 156 -3.35 27.49 -4.58
C GLY A 156 -1.96 27.78 -5.14
N MET A 157 -0.95 27.30 -4.43
CA MET A 157 0.46 27.45 -4.77
C MET A 157 1.18 26.11 -4.61
N ASP A 158 2.21 25.92 -5.42
CA ASP A 158 3.10 24.77 -5.39
C ASP A 158 4.56 25.25 -5.29
N LEU A 159 5.33 24.70 -4.35
CA LEU A 159 6.76 24.99 -4.25
C LEU A 159 7.56 23.91 -4.98
N ASP A 160 8.44 24.32 -5.89
CA ASP A 160 9.31 23.41 -6.62
C ASP A 160 10.79 23.81 -6.44
N TRP A 161 11.35 23.48 -5.27
CA TRP A 161 12.76 23.73 -4.95
C TRP A 161 13.60 22.48 -5.23
N GLU A 162 14.41 22.55 -6.29
CA GLU A 162 15.24 21.45 -6.77
C GLU A 162 16.76 21.69 -6.58
N PHE A 163 17.42 21.13 -5.58
CA PHE A 163 16.86 20.63 -4.32
C PHE A 163 17.58 21.35 -3.17
N PRO A 164 17.00 21.41 -1.95
CA PRO A 164 17.76 21.72 -0.74
C PRO A 164 19.05 20.90 -0.74
N ARG A 165 20.16 21.42 -0.22
CA ARG A 165 21.50 20.79 -0.25
C ARG A 165 21.99 20.36 1.12
N THR A 166 21.47 20.96 2.20
CA THR A 166 21.92 20.73 3.57
C THR A 166 20.76 20.33 4.50
N PRO A 167 21.03 19.64 5.62
CA PRO A 167 20.02 19.40 6.67
C PRO A 167 19.42 20.69 7.23
N GLU A 168 20.21 21.76 7.31
CA GLU A 168 19.77 23.09 7.77
C GLU A 168 18.74 23.69 6.80
N GLU A 169 18.98 23.57 5.50
CA GLU A 169 18.01 23.96 4.47
C GLU A 169 16.72 23.12 4.55
N MET A 170 16.82 21.82 4.84
CA MET A 170 15.63 20.96 5.06
C MET A 170 14.85 21.38 6.31
N ALA A 171 15.52 21.78 7.39
CA ALA A 171 14.88 22.30 8.58
C ALA A 171 14.18 23.65 8.30
N GLY A 172 14.86 24.55 7.57
CA GLY A 172 14.29 25.82 7.12
C GLY A 172 13.08 25.63 6.20
N LEU A 173 13.12 24.65 5.30
CA LEU A 173 11.98 24.24 4.46
C LEU A 173 10.79 23.78 5.33
N GLY A 174 11.07 23.02 6.39
CA GLY A 174 10.06 22.59 7.34
C GLY A 174 9.40 23.75 8.10
N GLN A 175 10.16 24.81 8.41
CA GLN A 175 9.62 26.04 9.01
C GLN A 175 8.80 26.82 7.98
N LEU A 176 9.29 26.94 6.75
CA LEU A 176 8.58 27.60 5.66
C LEU A 176 7.19 27.01 5.44
N PHE A 177 7.06 25.67 5.35
CA PHE A 177 5.75 25.04 5.17
C PHE A 177 4.77 25.35 6.31
N LYS A 178 5.24 25.32 7.56
CA LYS A 178 4.41 25.60 8.74
C LYS A 178 3.91 27.04 8.74
N GLU A 179 4.82 27.99 8.56
CA GLU A 179 4.49 29.41 8.50
C GLU A 179 3.57 29.74 7.33
N TRP A 180 3.78 29.10 6.18
CA TRP A 180 2.94 29.30 5.00
C TRP A 180 1.53 28.79 5.20
N ARG A 181 1.34 27.59 5.79
CA ARG A 181 -0.01 27.09 6.12
C ARG A 181 -0.75 28.04 7.07
N VAL A 182 -0.08 28.49 8.14
CA VAL A 182 -0.68 29.44 9.09
C VAL A 182 -1.07 30.75 8.39
N ALA A 183 -0.22 31.27 7.50
CA ALA A 183 -0.53 32.49 6.75
C ALA A 183 -1.74 32.31 5.82
N ILE A 184 -1.89 31.14 5.17
CA ILE A 184 -3.06 30.81 4.35
C ILE A 184 -4.33 30.76 5.19
N GLU A 185 -4.28 30.14 6.37
CA GLU A 185 -5.42 30.04 7.28
C GLU A 185 -5.86 31.42 7.79
N ASN A 186 -4.91 32.26 8.21
CA ASN A 186 -5.17 33.63 8.64
C ASN A 186 -5.73 34.50 7.50
N GLU A 187 -5.22 34.33 6.27
CA GLU A 187 -5.74 35.05 5.11
C GLU A 187 -7.17 34.62 4.76
N ALA A 188 -7.46 33.32 4.82
CA ALA A 188 -8.81 32.79 4.59
C ALA A 188 -9.80 33.29 5.66
N GLU A 189 -9.40 33.29 6.93
CA GLU A 189 -10.23 33.79 8.04
C GLU A 189 -10.51 35.29 7.89
N SER A 190 -9.48 36.10 7.59
CA SER A 190 -9.63 37.56 7.50
C SER A 190 -10.40 38.04 6.27
N THR A 191 -10.34 37.30 5.15
CA THR A 191 -11.01 37.67 3.90
C THR A 191 -12.37 36.98 3.72
N GLY A 192 -12.62 35.89 4.45
CA GLY A 192 -13.78 35.02 4.25
C GLY A 192 -13.71 34.16 2.98
N LEU A 193 -12.56 34.14 2.29
CA LEU A 193 -12.34 33.31 1.11
C LEU A 193 -11.94 31.89 1.50
N SER A 194 -12.19 30.91 0.61
CA SER A 194 -11.71 29.55 0.82
C SER A 194 -10.18 29.51 0.94
N PRO A 195 -9.61 28.72 1.87
CA PRO A 195 -8.17 28.55 1.98
C PRO A 195 -7.53 28.12 0.66
N LEU A 196 -6.38 28.70 0.35
CA LEU A 196 -5.57 28.29 -0.80
C LEU A 196 -4.98 26.89 -0.57
N LEU A 197 -4.89 26.10 -1.64
CA LEU A 197 -4.15 24.84 -1.62
C LEU A 197 -2.64 25.14 -1.52
N LEU A 198 -1.92 24.31 -0.79
CA LEU A 198 -0.46 24.38 -0.66
C LEU A 198 0.16 23.00 -0.89
N THR A 199 0.96 22.90 -1.92
CA THR A 199 1.63 21.67 -2.36
C THR A 199 3.12 21.91 -2.57
N ALA A 200 3.87 20.83 -2.74
CA ALA A 200 5.26 20.92 -3.15
C ALA A 200 5.64 19.78 -4.10
N ALA A 201 6.37 20.12 -5.16
CA ALA A 201 7.16 19.17 -5.91
C ALA A 201 8.40 18.78 -5.10
N VAL A 202 8.60 17.48 -4.96
CA VAL A 202 9.66 16.91 -4.13
C VAL A 202 10.39 15.83 -4.89
N TYR A 203 11.61 15.53 -4.45
CA TYR A 203 12.35 14.38 -4.92
C TYR A 203 11.51 13.08 -4.79
N PHE A 204 11.73 12.11 -5.68
CA PHE A 204 10.89 10.92 -5.76
C PHE A 204 10.86 10.09 -4.47
N SER A 205 11.89 10.20 -3.62
CA SER A 205 11.98 9.54 -2.32
C SER A 205 12.22 10.56 -1.19
N VAL A 206 11.94 10.14 0.05
CA VAL A 206 12.03 11.01 1.24
C VAL A 206 13.46 11.46 1.56
N GLU A 207 14.46 10.72 1.06
CA GLU A 207 15.87 10.96 1.32
C GLU A 207 16.60 11.20 0.01
N ILE A 208 17.44 12.23 -0.02
CA ILE A 208 18.31 12.53 -1.15
C ILE A 208 19.72 12.06 -0.78
N PRO A 209 20.20 10.93 -1.33
CA PRO A 209 21.42 10.28 -0.86
C PRO A 209 22.71 10.84 -1.48
N TRP A 210 22.63 11.72 -2.49
CA TRP A 210 23.80 12.33 -3.14
C TRP A 210 24.09 13.75 -2.66
N GLY A 211 25.27 14.23 -3.01
CA GLY A 211 25.82 15.51 -2.55
C GLY A 211 26.81 15.28 -1.40
N GLU A 212 27.26 16.36 -0.78
CA GLU A 212 28.24 16.29 0.32
C GLU A 212 27.66 15.65 1.58
N THR A 213 26.36 15.82 1.83
CA THR A 213 25.67 15.28 3.00
C THR A 213 24.29 14.74 2.60
N PRO A 214 23.97 13.46 2.90
CA PRO A 214 22.63 12.92 2.75
C PRO A 214 21.62 13.75 3.54
N ARG A 215 20.43 13.94 2.98
CA ARG A 215 19.43 14.84 3.55
C ARG A 215 18.04 14.28 3.39
N ARG A 216 17.18 14.60 4.34
CA ARG A 216 15.84 14.03 4.47
C ARG A 216 14.82 15.15 4.57
N TYR A 217 13.70 14.99 3.88
CA TYR A 217 12.61 15.96 3.94
C TYR A 217 11.95 16.03 5.32
N PRO A 218 11.42 17.21 5.74
CA PRO A 218 10.78 17.40 7.04
C PRO A 218 9.36 16.82 7.06
N VAL A 219 9.26 15.49 7.24
CA VAL A 219 8.00 14.74 7.13
C VAL A 219 6.88 15.30 8.02
N ALA A 220 7.18 15.63 9.28
CA ALA A 220 6.15 16.16 10.19
C ALA A 220 5.55 17.48 9.65
N SER A 221 6.39 18.42 9.20
CA SER A 221 5.92 19.66 8.58
C SER A 221 5.11 19.40 7.30
N ILE A 222 5.55 18.44 6.47
CA ILE A 222 4.83 18.08 5.24
C ILE A 222 3.43 17.57 5.58
N VAL A 223 3.31 16.65 6.53
CA VAL A 223 2.03 16.05 6.92
C VAL A 223 1.10 17.07 7.55
N GLU A 224 1.63 17.98 8.38
CA GLU A 224 0.86 19.02 9.06
C GLU A 224 0.41 20.13 8.10
N SER A 225 1.27 20.53 7.15
CA SER A 225 1.10 21.80 6.43
C SER A 225 0.71 21.67 4.96
N LEU A 226 1.10 20.61 4.26
CA LEU A 226 0.80 20.46 2.83
C LEU A 226 -0.50 19.69 2.60
N ASP A 227 -1.26 20.08 1.57
CA ASP A 227 -2.42 19.31 1.11
C ASP A 227 -1.96 17.95 0.55
N TRP A 228 -0.91 17.97 -0.27
CA TRP A 228 -0.18 16.79 -0.73
C TRP A 228 1.23 17.16 -1.24
N ILE A 229 2.05 16.16 -1.50
CA ILE A 229 3.33 16.27 -2.23
C ILE A 229 3.20 15.70 -3.65
N ASN A 230 3.88 16.34 -4.59
CA ASN A 230 4.06 15.89 -5.97
C ASN A 230 5.44 15.22 -6.07
N ALA A 231 5.50 13.89 -5.93
CA ALA A 231 6.77 13.15 -5.98
C ALA A 231 7.22 13.01 -7.45
N MET A 232 8.39 13.57 -7.79
CA MET A 232 8.92 13.59 -9.15
C MET A 232 9.53 12.24 -9.55
N CYS A 233 8.66 11.27 -9.84
CA CYS A 233 9.00 9.87 -10.11
C CYS A 233 9.56 9.63 -11.53
N TYR A 234 10.57 10.42 -11.90
CA TYR A 234 11.27 10.39 -13.19
C TYR A 234 12.70 10.90 -13.01
N ASP A 235 13.46 10.96 -14.11
CA ASP A 235 14.89 11.31 -14.13
C ASP A 235 15.79 10.38 -13.30
N TYR A 236 15.48 9.08 -13.25
CA TYR A 236 16.33 8.06 -12.62
C TYR A 236 17.64 7.80 -13.37
N HIS A 237 17.55 7.93 -14.70
CA HIS A 237 18.63 7.79 -15.66
C HIS A 237 18.51 8.88 -16.72
N GLY A 238 19.64 9.36 -17.23
CA GLY A 238 19.66 10.45 -18.21
C GLY A 238 21.04 10.70 -18.80
N SER A 239 21.28 11.93 -19.27
CA SER A 239 22.50 12.30 -19.98
C SER A 239 23.79 12.19 -19.14
N TRP A 240 23.69 12.10 -17.82
CA TRP A 240 24.81 11.83 -16.92
C TRP A 240 25.27 10.36 -16.93
N ASP A 241 24.45 9.43 -17.41
CA ASP A 241 24.76 8.00 -17.51
C ASP A 241 25.25 7.64 -18.92
N THR A 242 26.45 8.08 -19.32
CA THR A 242 26.89 7.94 -20.73
C THR A 242 27.37 6.54 -21.12
N SER A 243 27.60 5.65 -20.14
CA SER A 243 28.17 4.32 -20.37
C SER A 243 27.11 3.22 -20.59
N ALA A 244 25.86 3.45 -20.21
CA ALA A 244 24.77 2.49 -20.38
C ALA A 244 23.41 3.16 -20.50
N THR A 245 22.48 2.53 -21.22
CA THR A 245 21.08 2.96 -21.30
C THR A 245 20.35 2.75 -19.97
N GLY A 246 19.30 3.52 -19.72
CA GLY A 246 18.51 3.39 -18.49
C GLY A 246 17.05 3.78 -18.68
N ALA A 247 16.18 3.25 -17.82
CA ALA A 247 14.77 3.61 -17.79
C ALA A 247 14.56 4.90 -16.98
N PRO A 248 14.15 6.03 -17.60
CA PRO A 248 14.14 7.31 -16.92
C PRO A 248 13.09 7.44 -15.82
N ALA A 249 12.05 6.60 -15.82
CA ALA A 249 10.96 6.66 -14.85
C ALA A 249 10.47 5.27 -14.42
N ALA A 250 11.36 4.29 -14.34
CA ALA A 250 11.06 2.90 -13.99
C ALA A 250 10.09 2.73 -12.79
N LEU A 251 9.07 1.88 -12.91
CA LEU A 251 8.25 1.52 -11.75
C LEU A 251 9.05 0.69 -10.74
N TYR A 252 9.83 -0.26 -11.24
CA TYR A 252 10.71 -1.13 -10.47
C TYR A 252 12.15 -1.01 -10.97
N ASP A 253 13.11 -1.15 -10.08
CA ASP A 253 14.53 -1.18 -10.40
C ASP A 253 15.08 -2.52 -9.87
N PRO A 254 15.30 -3.53 -10.74
CA PRO A 254 15.77 -4.84 -10.30
C PRO A 254 17.22 -4.82 -9.80
N THR A 255 17.91 -3.69 -9.93
CA THR A 255 19.34 -3.54 -9.62
C THR A 255 19.62 -2.52 -8.51
N GLY A 256 18.57 -1.92 -7.93
CA GLY A 256 18.73 -0.85 -6.95
C GLY A 256 17.43 -0.20 -6.53
N ASN A 257 17.54 1.03 -6.02
CA ASN A 257 16.43 1.78 -5.43
C ASN A 257 15.98 2.97 -6.29
N LYS A 258 16.41 3.06 -7.56
CA LYS A 258 16.05 4.16 -8.45
C LYS A 258 14.74 3.86 -9.17
N SER A 259 13.65 3.77 -8.41
CA SER A 259 12.34 3.41 -8.93
C SER A 259 11.19 4.14 -8.26
N THR A 260 10.09 4.25 -8.99
CA THR A 260 8.84 4.87 -8.52
C THR A 260 8.24 4.09 -7.36
N SER A 261 8.32 2.76 -7.38
CA SER A 261 7.84 1.93 -6.29
C SER A 261 8.60 2.19 -4.99
N TYR A 262 9.94 2.19 -5.04
CA TYR A 262 10.79 2.54 -3.89
C TYR A 262 10.51 3.97 -3.41
N GLY A 263 10.46 4.94 -4.32
CA GLY A 263 10.21 6.33 -3.99
C GLY A 263 8.94 6.56 -3.20
N LEU A 264 7.81 6.18 -3.77
CA LEU A 264 6.51 6.40 -3.17
C LEU A 264 6.35 5.65 -1.84
N THR A 265 6.94 4.46 -1.73
CA THR A 265 6.88 3.67 -0.49
C THR A 265 7.83 4.22 0.58
N SER A 266 8.95 4.85 0.21
CA SER A 266 9.83 5.54 1.16
C SER A 266 9.12 6.70 1.86
N TRP A 267 8.28 7.46 1.15
CA TRP A 267 7.47 8.54 1.70
C TRP A 267 6.44 8.00 2.70
N VAL A 268 5.73 6.92 2.35
CA VAL A 268 4.74 6.29 3.24
C VAL A 268 5.41 5.69 4.48
N SER A 269 6.53 5.00 4.30
CA SER A 269 7.30 4.41 5.38
C SER A 269 7.85 5.46 6.35
N ALA A 270 8.11 6.67 5.84
CA ALA A 270 8.54 7.80 6.64
C ALA A 270 7.42 8.47 7.45
N GLY A 271 6.15 8.13 7.19
CA GLY A 271 4.99 8.64 7.91
C GLY A 271 4.08 9.58 7.10
N VAL A 272 4.35 9.83 5.81
CA VAL A 272 3.43 10.59 4.96
C VAL A 272 2.23 9.70 4.59
N PRO A 273 0.98 10.12 4.85
CA PRO A 273 -0.19 9.35 4.44
C PRO A 273 -0.22 9.14 2.91
N ALA A 274 -0.53 7.93 2.44
CA ALA A 274 -0.57 7.64 1.00
C ALA A 274 -1.53 8.59 0.24
N ASN A 275 -2.65 8.97 0.86
CA ASN A 275 -3.61 9.94 0.33
C ASN A 275 -3.12 11.42 0.35
N LYS A 276 -1.84 11.65 0.68
CA LYS A 276 -1.09 12.91 0.50
C LYS A 276 0.09 12.79 -0.47
N VAL A 277 0.26 11.66 -1.17
CA VAL A 277 1.34 11.47 -2.16
C VAL A 277 0.75 11.35 -3.56
N VAL A 278 1.22 12.20 -4.49
CA VAL A 278 0.82 12.22 -5.91
C VAL A 278 2.03 11.82 -6.76
N MET A 279 1.86 10.82 -7.63
CA MET A 279 2.92 10.24 -8.46
C MET A 279 3.18 11.07 -9.73
N GLY A 280 4.43 11.47 -9.96
CA GLY A 280 4.85 12.15 -11.19
C GLY A 280 5.08 11.20 -12.36
N LEU A 281 4.74 11.65 -13.56
CA LEU A 281 4.91 10.92 -14.82
C LEU A 281 5.51 11.85 -15.89
N PRO A 282 6.59 11.43 -16.59
CA PRO A 282 7.20 12.26 -17.62
C PRO A 282 6.47 12.09 -18.97
N LEU A 283 6.30 13.19 -19.69
CA LEU A 283 5.91 13.25 -21.11
C LEU A 283 7.12 13.55 -21.99
N TYR A 284 8.24 12.90 -21.71
CA TYR A 284 9.48 12.99 -22.47
C TYR A 284 10.28 11.68 -22.32
N GLY A 285 11.25 11.47 -23.19
CA GLY A 285 12.21 10.39 -23.14
C GLY A 285 13.64 10.89 -22.94
N LYS A 286 14.49 10.01 -22.42
CA LYS A 286 15.95 10.21 -22.35
C LYS A 286 16.63 9.33 -23.39
N THR A 287 17.74 9.80 -23.96
CA THR A 287 18.31 9.18 -25.15
C THR A 287 19.80 8.85 -25.01
N TRP A 288 20.20 7.76 -25.68
CA TRP A 288 21.55 7.23 -25.68
C TRP A 288 21.98 6.80 -27.07
N LYS A 289 23.30 6.75 -27.27
CA LYS A 289 23.93 6.12 -28.42
C LYS A 289 24.52 4.77 -28.02
N LEU A 290 23.86 3.68 -28.43
CA LEU A 290 24.30 2.31 -28.21
C LEU A 290 25.69 2.08 -28.78
N LYS A 291 26.47 1.27 -28.06
CA LYS A 291 27.75 0.75 -28.57
C LYS A 291 27.54 -0.30 -29.66
N ASP A 292 26.51 -1.12 -29.51
CA ASP A 292 26.12 -2.18 -30.44
C ASP A 292 24.59 -2.17 -30.58
N PRO A 293 24.02 -1.95 -31.78
CA PRO A 293 22.57 -1.94 -31.97
C PRO A 293 21.89 -3.29 -31.65
N GLU A 294 22.61 -4.41 -31.69
CA GLU A 294 22.08 -5.73 -31.35
C GLU A 294 21.97 -5.94 -29.82
N VAL A 295 22.66 -5.11 -29.03
CA VAL A 295 22.56 -5.07 -27.57
C VAL A 295 21.82 -3.80 -27.19
N ASN A 296 20.49 -3.90 -27.09
CA ASN A 296 19.59 -2.73 -27.02
C ASN A 296 18.62 -2.76 -25.83
N GLY A 297 18.80 -3.67 -24.88
CA GLY A 297 18.00 -3.68 -23.64
C GLY A 297 18.27 -2.47 -22.74
N ILE A 298 17.51 -2.35 -21.67
CA ILE A 298 17.85 -1.44 -20.56
C ILE A 298 19.15 -1.92 -19.92
N GLY A 299 20.08 -1.00 -19.65
CA GLY A 299 21.44 -1.32 -19.20
C GLY A 299 22.41 -1.68 -20.33
N ALA A 300 21.99 -1.59 -21.60
CA ALA A 300 22.86 -1.84 -22.73
C ALA A 300 24.03 -0.85 -22.78
N PRO A 301 25.26 -1.29 -23.13
CA PRO A 301 26.41 -0.40 -23.24
C PRO A 301 26.17 0.75 -24.23
N ALA A 302 26.41 1.97 -23.78
CA ALA A 302 26.31 3.20 -24.55
C ALA A 302 27.68 3.89 -24.68
N THR A 303 27.80 4.76 -25.66
CA THR A 303 29.04 5.51 -25.95
C THR A 303 28.89 7.02 -25.84
N ALA A 304 27.64 7.51 -25.85
CA ALA A 304 27.30 8.92 -25.77
C ALA A 304 25.80 9.10 -25.48
N ILE A 305 25.40 10.36 -25.27
CA ILE A 305 24.00 10.76 -25.35
C ILE A 305 23.44 10.55 -26.76
N GLY A 306 22.15 10.26 -26.85
CA GLY A 306 21.44 10.02 -28.10
C GLY A 306 20.88 11.29 -28.76
N PRO A 307 19.89 11.15 -29.66
CA PRO A 307 19.24 12.30 -30.31
C PRO A 307 18.46 13.19 -29.32
N GLY A 308 18.20 14.43 -29.71
CA GLY A 308 17.45 15.40 -28.91
C GLY A 308 18.33 16.39 -28.16
N ASP A 309 17.70 17.39 -27.55
CA ASP A 309 18.41 18.45 -26.84
C ASP A 309 18.96 17.90 -25.51
N ASN A 310 20.28 17.90 -25.38
CA ASN A 310 21.00 17.31 -24.24
C ASN A 310 20.52 15.89 -23.86
N GLY A 311 20.21 15.06 -24.85
CA GLY A 311 19.73 13.69 -24.66
C GLY A 311 18.27 13.59 -24.20
N VAL A 312 17.44 14.58 -24.51
CA VAL A 312 16.00 14.60 -24.20
C VAL A 312 15.19 14.78 -25.47
N LEU A 313 14.12 14.00 -25.61
CA LEU A 313 13.09 14.17 -26.63
C LEU A 313 11.75 14.32 -25.92
N LEU A 314 10.93 15.30 -26.31
CA LEU A 314 9.53 15.37 -25.88
C LEU A 314 8.77 14.12 -26.37
N PHE A 315 7.69 13.73 -25.71
CA PHE A 315 6.96 12.51 -26.09
C PHE A 315 6.54 12.51 -27.57
N SER A 316 6.04 13.65 -28.06
CA SER A 316 5.73 13.87 -29.48
C SER A 316 6.94 13.71 -30.42
N GLU A 317 8.14 14.09 -29.98
CA GLU A 317 9.37 13.91 -30.74
C GLU A 317 9.83 12.45 -30.72
N VAL A 318 9.61 11.72 -29.62
CA VAL A 318 9.82 10.28 -29.56
C VAL A 318 8.92 9.56 -30.56
N GLU A 319 7.64 9.92 -30.63
CA GLU A 319 6.69 9.34 -31.59
C GLU A 319 7.09 9.64 -33.05
N ASN A 320 7.48 10.90 -33.33
CA ASN A 320 7.98 11.28 -34.64
C ASN A 320 9.24 10.50 -35.00
N PHE A 321 10.21 10.42 -34.08
CA PHE A 321 11.44 9.65 -34.27
C PHE A 321 11.11 8.19 -34.59
N ASN A 322 10.22 7.56 -33.81
CA ASN A 322 9.84 6.16 -34.00
C ASN A 322 9.22 5.93 -35.38
N ARG A 323 8.33 6.81 -35.81
CA ARG A 323 7.66 6.72 -37.12
C ARG A 323 8.62 6.97 -38.28
N GLU A 324 9.45 8.00 -38.20
CA GLU A 324 10.35 8.40 -39.28
C GLU A 324 11.52 7.43 -39.48
N ASN A 325 11.98 6.79 -38.40
CA ASN A 325 13.14 5.90 -38.42
C ASN A 325 12.75 4.41 -38.40
N GLY A 326 11.45 4.09 -38.35
CA GLY A 326 10.98 2.70 -38.21
C GLY A 326 11.53 2.02 -36.95
N ALA A 327 11.60 2.77 -35.84
CA ALA A 327 12.21 2.29 -34.61
C ALA A 327 11.44 1.09 -34.05
N MET A 328 12.18 0.14 -33.48
CA MET A 328 11.59 -0.95 -32.71
C MET A 328 11.18 -0.44 -31.34
N VAL A 329 9.90 -0.56 -30.98
CA VAL A 329 9.36 -0.17 -29.67
C VAL A 329 9.24 -1.40 -28.78
N VAL A 330 9.82 -1.35 -27.60
CA VAL A 330 9.88 -2.45 -26.65
C VAL A 330 9.33 -1.99 -25.30
N TYR A 331 8.31 -2.70 -24.84
CA TYR A 331 7.83 -2.57 -23.47
C TYR A 331 8.65 -3.49 -22.56
N ASP A 332 9.45 -2.92 -21.67
CA ASP A 332 10.17 -3.69 -20.66
C ASP A 332 9.29 -3.94 -19.44
N ARG A 333 9.08 -5.23 -19.15
CA ARG A 333 8.22 -5.68 -18.05
C ARG A 333 8.92 -5.67 -16.69
N HIS A 334 10.25 -5.66 -16.66
CA HIS A 334 11.02 -5.71 -15.42
C HIS A 334 11.03 -4.35 -14.76
N THR A 335 11.24 -3.28 -15.54
CA THR A 335 11.19 -1.90 -15.08
C THR A 335 9.82 -1.26 -15.23
N VAL A 336 8.90 -1.85 -16.01
CA VAL A 336 7.61 -1.27 -16.40
C VAL A 336 7.84 0.11 -17.03
N SER A 337 8.58 0.11 -18.12
CA SER A 337 8.86 1.29 -18.95
C SER A 337 8.90 0.88 -20.41
N THR A 338 8.89 1.86 -21.31
CA THR A 338 9.06 1.61 -22.73
C THR A 338 10.41 2.16 -23.18
N TYR A 339 11.03 1.48 -24.13
CA TYR A 339 12.14 2.05 -24.88
C TYR A 339 11.95 1.80 -26.36
N SER A 340 12.60 2.61 -27.19
CA SER A 340 12.66 2.39 -28.61
C SER A 340 14.08 2.56 -29.13
N TYR A 341 14.39 1.89 -30.24
CA TYR A 341 15.71 2.01 -30.87
C TYR A 341 15.65 1.89 -32.39
N ALA A 342 16.54 2.62 -33.07
CA ALA A 342 16.75 2.57 -34.51
C ALA A 342 18.25 2.72 -34.79
N GLY A 343 18.88 1.66 -35.29
CA GLY A 343 20.34 1.59 -35.35
C GLY A 343 20.95 1.78 -33.96
N THR A 344 21.86 2.74 -33.82
CA THR A 344 22.52 3.02 -32.52
C THR A 344 21.76 4.04 -31.66
N SER A 345 20.69 4.65 -32.15
CA SER A 345 19.88 5.58 -31.35
C SER A 345 18.93 4.78 -30.46
N TRP A 346 18.92 5.08 -29.16
CA TRP A 346 18.06 4.45 -28.15
C TRP A 346 17.36 5.51 -27.31
N ILE A 347 16.10 5.30 -27.01
CA ILE A 347 15.24 6.25 -26.29
C ILE A 347 14.46 5.49 -25.22
N GLY A 348 14.63 5.84 -23.94
CA GLY A 348 13.81 5.32 -22.84
C GLY A 348 12.74 6.34 -22.48
N TYR A 349 11.50 5.91 -22.30
CA TYR A 349 10.34 6.77 -22.05
C TYR A 349 9.16 5.99 -21.44
N ASP A 350 8.04 6.69 -21.20
CA ASP A 350 6.76 6.08 -20.86
C ASP A 350 5.76 6.23 -22.01
N ASP A 351 5.11 5.14 -22.39
CA ASP A 351 4.00 5.15 -23.35
C ASP A 351 2.66 4.97 -22.62
N SER A 352 1.57 4.84 -23.39
CA SER A 352 0.23 4.61 -22.83
C SER A 352 0.14 3.33 -21.99
N LYS A 353 0.88 2.27 -22.34
CA LYS A 353 0.86 0.98 -21.65
C LYS A 353 1.61 1.07 -20.33
N SER A 354 2.86 1.54 -20.31
CA SER A 354 3.64 1.66 -19.07
C SER A 354 2.99 2.66 -18.11
N THR A 355 2.46 3.77 -18.65
CA THR A 355 1.70 4.75 -17.86
C THR A 355 0.46 4.14 -17.23
N THR A 356 -0.35 3.38 -17.99
CA THR A 356 -1.56 2.73 -17.44
C THR A 356 -1.22 1.81 -16.27
N VAL A 357 -0.17 0.98 -16.39
CA VAL A 357 0.26 0.09 -15.31
C VAL A 357 0.72 0.87 -14.07
N LYS A 358 1.44 1.99 -14.24
CA LYS A 358 1.85 2.86 -13.12
C LYS A 358 0.65 3.52 -12.44
N LEU A 359 -0.35 3.96 -13.20
CA LEU A 359 -1.58 4.51 -12.65
C LEU A 359 -2.36 3.48 -11.83
N GLU A 360 -2.43 2.24 -12.33
CA GLU A 360 -3.03 1.13 -11.58
C GLU A 360 -2.26 0.82 -10.31
N TYR A 361 -0.92 0.78 -10.36
CA TYR A 361 -0.06 0.65 -9.19
C TYR A 361 -0.39 1.73 -8.16
N ALA A 362 -0.45 3.00 -8.58
CA ALA A 362 -0.67 4.10 -7.66
C ALA A 362 -2.07 4.06 -7.01
N ARG A 363 -3.08 3.76 -7.82
CA ARG A 363 -4.46 3.54 -7.35
C ARG A 363 -4.55 2.40 -6.35
N ASN A 364 -3.94 1.26 -6.66
CA ASN A 364 -4.01 0.04 -5.83
C ASN A 364 -3.31 0.23 -4.47
N LEU A 365 -2.36 1.15 -4.38
CA LEU A 365 -1.67 1.52 -3.14
C LEU A 365 -2.37 2.64 -2.35
N GLY A 366 -3.45 3.22 -2.88
CA GLY A 366 -4.18 4.30 -2.23
C GLY A 366 -3.46 5.65 -2.27
N PHE A 367 -2.55 5.83 -3.25
CA PHE A 367 -1.94 7.14 -3.48
C PHE A 367 -2.98 8.15 -3.96
N ARG A 368 -2.74 9.42 -3.67
CA ARG A 368 -3.71 10.50 -3.87
C ARG A 368 -4.03 10.76 -5.33
N GLY A 369 -3.13 10.38 -6.24
CA GLY A 369 -3.32 10.56 -7.67
C GLY A 369 -2.01 10.62 -8.43
N TYR A 370 -2.01 11.32 -9.56
CA TYR A 370 -0.86 11.48 -10.44
C TYR A 370 -0.78 12.90 -11.02
N PHE A 371 0.41 13.29 -11.45
CA PHE A 371 0.63 14.47 -12.28
C PHE A 371 1.54 14.17 -13.48
N PHE A 372 1.37 14.92 -14.57
CA PHE A 372 2.25 14.85 -15.74
C PHE A 372 3.19 16.05 -15.85
N TRP A 373 4.46 15.79 -16.20
CA TRP A 373 5.44 16.78 -16.64
C TRP A 373 5.81 16.54 -18.12
N ALA A 374 5.37 17.34 -19.09
CA ALA A 374 4.45 18.47 -18.95
C ALA A 374 3.51 18.60 -20.16
N LEU A 375 2.42 19.34 -19.97
CA LEU A 375 1.44 19.58 -21.03
C LEU A 375 2.09 20.26 -22.25
N GLY A 376 1.69 19.81 -23.43
CA GLY A 376 2.23 20.29 -24.71
C GLY A 376 3.44 19.50 -25.21
N TYR A 377 3.94 18.52 -24.44
CA TYR A 377 4.99 17.59 -24.90
C TYR A 377 4.43 16.38 -25.64
N ASP A 378 3.15 16.07 -25.43
CA ASP A 378 2.38 15.07 -26.16
C ASP A 378 1.63 15.72 -27.35
N SER A 379 1.50 14.98 -28.45
CA SER A 379 0.71 15.39 -29.61
C SER A 379 -0.72 14.91 -29.46
N ASN A 380 -1.69 15.81 -29.62
CA ASN A 380 -3.12 15.45 -29.72
C ASN A 380 -3.68 14.61 -28.55
N TRP A 381 -3.09 14.68 -27.35
CA TRP A 381 -3.54 13.91 -26.20
C TRP A 381 -3.45 12.38 -26.42
N GLU A 382 -2.52 11.89 -27.25
CA GLU A 382 -2.41 10.48 -27.63
C GLU A 382 -2.23 9.57 -26.41
N ILE A 383 -1.33 9.94 -25.49
CA ILE A 383 -1.14 9.17 -24.25
C ILE A 383 -2.45 9.12 -23.42
N PHE A 384 -3.25 10.19 -23.45
CA PHE A 384 -4.50 10.31 -22.69
C PHE A 384 -5.69 9.60 -23.32
N LYS A 385 -5.72 9.48 -24.65
CA LYS A 385 -6.78 8.73 -25.37
C LYS A 385 -6.69 7.24 -25.07
N ASP A 386 -5.48 6.69 -25.08
CA ASP A 386 -5.21 5.26 -24.89
C ASP A 386 -5.25 4.83 -23.42
N MET A 387 -4.97 5.73 -22.48
CA MET A 387 -5.23 5.51 -21.05
C MET A 387 -6.70 5.23 -20.74
N GLY A 388 -7.62 5.41 -21.70
CA GLY A 388 -9.03 5.09 -21.51
C GLY A 388 -9.64 5.93 -20.39
N VAL A 389 -9.42 7.25 -20.40
CA VAL A 389 -9.92 8.17 -19.36
C VAL A 389 -11.44 8.07 -19.15
N LYS A 390 -12.21 7.58 -20.15
CA LYS A 390 -13.62 7.21 -20.00
C LYS A 390 -13.88 5.95 -19.14
N LYS A 391 -12.96 4.97 -19.12
CA LYS A 391 -13.03 3.76 -18.26
C LYS A 391 -12.35 3.95 -16.91
N LEU A 392 -11.20 4.64 -16.86
CA LEU A 392 -10.54 4.97 -15.59
C LEU A 392 -11.39 5.97 -14.79
N GLY A 393 -11.96 7.00 -15.43
CA GLY A 393 -12.85 7.97 -14.77
C GLY A 393 -14.10 7.37 -14.12
N ALA A 394 -14.71 6.35 -14.76
CA ALA A 394 -15.87 5.65 -14.20
C ALA A 394 -15.52 4.74 -13.00
N CYS A 395 -14.31 4.19 -12.96
CA CYS A 395 -13.87 3.29 -11.88
C CYS A 395 -13.17 3.97 -10.70
N TRP A 396 -12.86 5.27 -10.77
CA TRP A 396 -12.52 6.04 -9.55
C TRP A 396 -13.77 6.38 -8.70
N PHE A 397 -14.99 6.19 -9.24
CA PHE A 397 -16.24 6.74 -8.69
C PHE A 397 -17.34 5.73 -8.33
N GLN A 398 -17.10 4.42 -8.33
CA GLN A 398 -18.12 3.44 -7.93
C GLN A 398 -17.58 2.41 -6.95
N GLU A 399 -17.83 2.62 -5.65
CA GLU A 399 -18.26 1.56 -4.71
C GLU A 399 -18.64 2.11 -3.32
N VAL A 400 -19.54 3.11 -3.21
CA VAL A 400 -20.28 3.35 -1.94
C VAL A 400 -21.67 3.95 -2.22
N ALA A 401 -22.53 3.25 -2.94
CA ALA A 401 -23.98 3.50 -2.91
C ALA A 401 -24.71 2.40 -3.69
N GLY A 402 -25.39 1.49 -2.98
CA GLY A 402 -26.34 0.58 -3.63
C GLY A 402 -26.21 -0.88 -3.23
N SER A 403 -26.36 -1.19 -1.95
CA SER A 403 -26.91 -2.48 -1.50
C SER A 403 -27.00 -2.52 0.02
N ARG A 404 -28.06 -1.93 0.57
CA ARG A 404 -28.75 -2.35 1.81
C ARG A 404 -29.66 -1.23 2.29
N LEU A 405 -30.92 -1.31 1.90
CA LEU A 405 -32.05 -0.82 2.69
C LEU A 405 -33.30 -1.41 2.07
N GLU A 406 -33.53 -2.69 2.33
CA GLU A 406 -34.86 -3.28 2.36
C GLU A 406 -34.78 -4.61 3.12
N ALA A 407 -35.82 -4.88 3.90
CA ALA A 407 -36.06 -6.05 4.73
C ALA A 407 -35.41 -6.08 6.13
N THR A 408 -36.19 -5.60 7.12
CA THR A 408 -36.70 -6.33 8.30
C THR A 408 -36.66 -5.48 9.57
N VAL A 409 -37.79 -4.85 9.89
CA VAL A 409 -38.14 -4.45 11.26
C VAL A 409 -39.40 -5.24 11.61
N GLU A 410 -39.25 -6.31 12.38
CA GLU A 410 -40.35 -6.87 13.16
C GLU A 410 -39.84 -7.30 14.54
N ASN A 411 -40.45 -6.66 15.54
CA ASN A 411 -40.75 -7.15 16.88
C ASN A 411 -39.61 -7.63 17.78
N LEU A 412 -39.26 -6.77 18.75
CA LEU A 412 -38.91 -7.21 20.10
C LEU A 412 -39.34 -6.16 21.12
N SER A 413 -40.44 -6.48 21.80
CA SER A 413 -40.97 -5.83 22.98
C SER A 413 -40.15 -6.23 24.21
N ILE A 414 -39.72 -5.25 25.01
CA ILE A 414 -39.14 -5.49 26.34
C ILE A 414 -39.88 -4.60 27.35
N THR A 415 -40.43 -5.23 28.39
CA THR A 415 -41.09 -4.62 29.54
C THR A 415 -40.09 -4.13 30.59
N PRO A 416 -40.42 -3.10 31.40
CA PRO A 416 -39.49 -2.47 32.35
C PRO A 416 -39.65 -3.01 33.77
N GLU A 417 -38.53 -3.18 34.49
CA GLU A 417 -38.52 -3.29 35.95
C GLU A 417 -37.64 -2.21 36.59
N HIS A 418 -38.17 -1.66 37.68
CA HIS A 418 -37.70 -0.52 38.47
C HIS A 418 -36.57 -0.90 39.44
N SER A 419 -35.69 0.05 39.77
CA SER A 419 -35.34 0.37 41.18
C SER A 419 -34.55 1.68 41.29
N MET A 420 -34.70 2.34 42.45
CA MET A 420 -34.51 3.76 42.74
C MET A 420 -33.12 4.16 43.27
N ALA A 421 -32.77 5.41 42.96
CA ALA A 421 -32.18 6.48 43.77
C ALA A 421 -31.04 6.21 44.79
N SER A 422 -29.96 7.02 44.67
CA SER A 422 -29.65 8.03 45.69
C SER A 422 -28.58 9.03 45.22
N HIS A 423 -28.81 10.31 45.54
CA HIS A 423 -27.89 11.43 45.34
C HIS A 423 -26.73 11.41 46.35
N ARG A 424 -25.53 11.84 45.93
CA ARG A 424 -24.64 12.68 46.76
C ARG A 424 -23.54 13.37 45.95
N LEU A 425 -23.36 14.65 46.28
CA LEU A 425 -22.32 15.60 45.85
C LEU A 425 -20.90 15.01 45.87
N VAL A 426 -20.08 15.33 44.86
CA VAL A 426 -18.62 15.41 45.01
C VAL A 426 -18.07 16.62 44.25
N HIS A 427 -17.11 17.26 44.90
CA HIS A 427 -16.49 18.55 44.67
C HIS A 427 -15.80 18.74 43.31
N LEU A 428 -15.85 19.98 42.80
CA LEU A 428 -14.95 20.54 41.78
C LEU A 428 -13.50 20.54 42.30
N LEU A 429 -12.63 19.76 41.65
CA LEU A 429 -11.18 19.88 41.71
C LEU A 429 -10.68 20.18 40.28
N PRO A 430 -9.77 21.14 40.08
CA PRO A 430 -9.20 21.40 38.77
C PRO A 430 -8.23 20.27 38.41
N ILE A 431 -8.51 19.55 37.32
CA ILE A 431 -7.58 18.59 36.75
C ILE A 431 -6.44 19.39 36.11
N ILE A 432 -5.30 19.44 36.80
CA ILE A 432 -4.03 19.81 36.21
C ILE A 432 -3.65 18.65 35.28
N VAL A 433 -3.80 18.85 33.97
CA VAL A 433 -3.27 17.95 32.95
C VAL A 433 -1.76 18.18 32.91
N LEU A 434 -1.01 17.37 33.66
CA LEU A 434 0.43 17.23 33.46
C LEU A 434 0.62 16.52 32.11
N PHE A 435 1.01 17.26 31.08
CA PHE A 435 1.57 16.68 29.86
C PHE A 435 2.91 16.04 30.21
N THR A 436 2.90 14.74 30.51
CA THR A 436 4.13 13.95 30.41
C THR A 436 4.43 13.79 28.93
N ILE A 437 5.35 14.60 28.42
CA ILE A 437 5.98 14.41 27.12
C ILE A 437 6.60 13.00 27.15
N PRO A 438 6.15 12.05 26.30
CA PRO A 438 6.90 10.84 26.12
C PRO A 438 8.20 11.26 25.46
N THR A 439 9.30 11.17 26.20
CA THR A 439 10.64 11.15 25.62
C THR A 439 10.64 9.98 24.65
N GLY A 440 10.48 10.29 23.37
CA GLY A 440 10.57 9.33 22.28
C GLY A 440 11.99 8.80 22.22
N TYR A 441 12.27 7.76 23.00
CA TYR A 441 13.30 6.82 22.62
C TYR A 441 12.91 6.28 21.24
N LEU A 442 13.77 6.50 20.25
CA LEU A 442 13.75 5.76 19.00
C LEU A 442 13.83 4.27 19.37
N MET A 443 12.69 3.62 19.54
CA MET A 443 12.61 2.17 19.52
C MET A 443 12.88 1.77 18.07
N ALA A 444 14.06 1.19 17.83
CA ALA A 444 14.34 0.55 16.55
C ALA A 444 13.19 -0.41 16.21
N SER A 445 12.69 -0.36 14.97
CA SER A 445 11.69 -1.34 14.52
C SER A 445 12.27 -2.74 14.76
N PRO A 446 11.52 -3.66 15.41
CA PRO A 446 12.06 -4.97 15.72
C PRO A 446 12.51 -5.69 14.42
N PRO A 447 13.48 -6.61 14.46
CA PRO A 447 14.02 -7.25 13.25
C PRO A 447 12.94 -7.99 12.46
N ALA A 448 13.01 -7.96 11.12
CA ALA A 448 12.03 -8.62 10.27
C ALA A 448 11.94 -10.14 10.53
N ILE A 449 10.72 -10.69 10.41
CA ILE A 449 10.49 -12.13 10.52
C ILE A 449 10.82 -12.79 9.18
N LYS A 450 11.81 -13.67 9.18
CA LYS A 450 12.16 -14.56 8.07
C LYS A 450 11.87 -15.96 8.57
N ALA A 451 10.71 -16.52 8.23
CA ALA A 451 10.28 -17.76 8.86
C ALA A 451 9.94 -18.87 7.86
N ALA A 452 9.77 -20.08 8.38
CA ALA A 452 9.23 -21.17 7.59
C ALA A 452 8.66 -22.28 8.48
N TYR A 453 7.71 -23.03 7.93
CA TYR A 453 7.21 -24.26 8.54
C TYR A 453 8.09 -25.45 8.15
N TRP A 454 8.40 -26.28 9.14
CA TRP A 454 9.11 -27.55 9.00
C TRP A 454 8.14 -28.70 9.27
N PRO A 455 7.74 -29.47 8.23
CA PRO A 455 6.85 -30.61 8.41
C PRO A 455 7.54 -31.74 9.17
N SER A 456 7.04 -32.06 10.35
CA SER A 456 7.51 -33.13 11.25
C SER A 456 7.47 -34.53 10.61
N ARG A 457 6.63 -34.72 9.59
CA ARG A 457 6.55 -35.94 8.78
C ARG A 457 7.67 -36.06 7.75
N SER A 458 8.57 -35.09 7.65
CA SER A 458 9.67 -35.15 6.69
C SER A 458 10.71 -36.18 7.11
N GLU A 459 10.78 -37.28 6.37
CA GLU A 459 11.73 -38.38 6.64
C GLU A 459 13.13 -38.09 6.08
N THR A 460 13.23 -37.26 5.04
CA THR A 460 14.47 -37.01 4.29
C THR A 460 15.13 -35.68 4.64
N PHE A 461 14.47 -34.82 5.41
CA PHE A 461 14.95 -33.47 5.72
C PHE A 461 15.01 -33.20 7.23
N PRO A 462 16.05 -33.68 7.94
CA PRO A 462 16.15 -33.55 9.39
C PRO A 462 16.42 -32.10 9.83
N PRO A 463 16.16 -31.75 11.10
CA PRO A 463 16.40 -30.39 11.63
C PRO A 463 17.85 -29.92 11.47
N SER A 464 18.81 -30.86 11.48
CA SER A 464 20.23 -30.58 11.27
C SER A 464 20.55 -30.07 9.86
N ALA A 465 19.71 -30.38 8.87
CA ALA A 465 19.86 -29.91 7.50
C ALA A 465 19.40 -28.46 7.29
N ILE A 466 18.64 -27.89 8.23
CA ILE A 466 18.14 -26.50 8.15
C ILE A 466 19.34 -25.53 8.21
N ASP A 467 19.41 -24.65 7.21
CA ASP A 467 20.33 -23.52 7.19
C ASP A 467 19.72 -22.35 7.96
N THR A 468 20.10 -22.21 9.23
CA THR A 468 19.56 -21.17 10.12
C THR A 468 20.04 -19.77 9.78
N THR A 469 21.02 -19.61 8.88
CA THR A 469 21.45 -18.27 8.45
C THR A 469 20.36 -17.55 7.64
N LEU A 470 19.44 -18.30 7.03
CA LEU A 470 18.38 -17.77 6.17
C LEU A 470 17.12 -17.38 6.93
N PHE A 471 16.98 -17.77 8.20
CA PHE A 471 15.76 -17.65 8.96
C PHE A 471 15.98 -17.02 10.33
N THR A 472 14.93 -16.42 10.88
CA THR A 472 14.87 -15.98 12.28
C THR A 472 13.98 -16.90 13.12
N HIS A 473 12.96 -17.52 12.50
CA HIS A 473 11.98 -18.38 13.17
C HIS A 473 11.69 -19.65 12.36
N ILE A 474 11.52 -20.79 13.03
CA ILE A 474 11.10 -22.04 12.41
C ILE A 474 9.93 -22.64 13.19
N PHE A 475 8.87 -23.02 12.49
CA PHE A 475 7.68 -23.64 13.07
C PHE A 475 7.73 -25.16 12.91
N TYR A 476 7.59 -25.91 14.00
CA TYR A 476 7.38 -27.35 13.97
C TYR A 476 5.91 -27.64 13.60
N ALA A 477 5.69 -28.20 12.41
CA ALA A 477 4.35 -28.54 11.89
C ALA A 477 4.13 -30.06 11.90
N PHE A 478 3.25 -30.64 12.71
CA PHE A 478 2.36 -30.03 13.69
C PHE A 478 2.24 -30.97 14.89
N LEU A 479 1.68 -30.44 15.99
CA LEU A 479 1.06 -31.28 17.03
C LEU A 479 -0.45 -31.09 17.01
N VAL A 480 -1.20 -32.14 17.31
CA VAL A 480 -2.67 -32.11 17.39
C VAL A 480 -3.08 -32.62 18.77
N PRO A 481 -3.97 -31.91 19.50
CA PRO A 481 -4.40 -32.35 20.81
C PRO A 481 -5.38 -33.53 20.71
N SER A 482 -5.52 -34.27 21.81
CA SER A 482 -6.52 -35.32 21.95
C SER A 482 -7.92 -34.77 21.76
N ASN A 483 -8.73 -35.47 20.95
CA ASN A 483 -10.11 -35.08 20.70
C ASN A 483 -11.06 -35.31 21.90
N VAL A 484 -10.56 -35.97 22.95
CA VAL A 484 -11.34 -36.27 24.15
C VAL A 484 -10.88 -35.39 25.30
N THR A 485 -9.57 -35.32 25.54
CA THR A 485 -9.03 -34.63 26.70
C THR A 485 -8.64 -33.18 26.41
N PHE A 486 -8.55 -32.79 25.13
CA PHE A 486 -8.01 -31.50 24.65
C PHE A 486 -6.56 -31.22 25.06
N LYS A 487 -5.85 -32.22 25.59
CA LYS A 487 -4.44 -32.16 25.94
C LYS A 487 -3.56 -32.74 24.83
N PHE A 488 -2.30 -32.33 24.80
CA PHE A 488 -1.29 -32.94 23.96
C PHE A 488 -0.71 -34.19 24.63
N GLU A 489 -1.06 -35.36 24.11
CA GLU A 489 -0.57 -36.66 24.57
C GLU A 489 0.68 -37.03 23.76
N VAL A 490 1.85 -36.58 24.23
CA VAL A 490 3.13 -36.75 23.51
C VAL A 490 3.75 -38.12 23.82
N SER A 491 3.85 -38.99 22.82
CA SER A 491 4.53 -40.29 22.94
C SER A 491 6.05 -40.13 23.09
N ASP A 492 6.74 -41.19 23.55
CA ASP A 492 8.21 -41.18 23.68
C ASP A 492 8.94 -40.90 22.35
N SER A 493 8.40 -41.40 21.23
CA SER A 493 8.94 -41.14 19.90
C SER A 493 8.81 -39.67 19.54
N THR A 494 7.63 -39.07 19.73
CA THR A 494 7.39 -37.66 19.44
C THR A 494 8.18 -36.75 20.39
N SER A 495 8.27 -37.12 21.66
CA SER A 495 9.11 -36.45 22.67
C SER A 495 10.57 -36.35 22.21
N SER A 496 11.11 -37.46 21.67
CA SER A 496 12.47 -37.48 21.13
C SER A 496 12.63 -36.57 19.91
N LEU A 497 11.64 -36.54 19.01
CA LEU A 497 11.65 -35.66 17.83
C LEU A 497 11.57 -34.17 18.21
N LEU A 498 10.70 -33.81 19.15
CA LEU A 498 10.54 -32.44 19.62
C LEU A 498 11.83 -31.93 20.28
N LYS A 499 12.44 -32.73 21.17
CA LYS A 499 13.72 -32.39 21.80
C LYS A 499 14.83 -32.23 20.76
N ASN A 500 14.93 -33.17 19.82
CA ASN A 500 15.94 -33.12 18.76
C ASN A 500 15.79 -31.87 17.91
N PHE A 501 14.55 -31.49 17.55
CA PHE A 501 14.26 -30.30 16.76
C PHE A 501 14.73 -29.02 17.46
N THR A 502 14.29 -28.78 18.69
CA THR A 502 14.64 -27.56 19.43
C THR A 502 16.12 -27.52 19.77
N SER A 503 16.70 -28.61 20.29
CA SER A 503 18.11 -28.65 20.66
C SER A 503 19.03 -28.42 19.47
N THR A 504 18.71 -29.01 18.31
CA THR A 504 19.52 -28.87 17.10
C THR A 504 19.51 -27.43 16.60
N LEU A 505 18.33 -26.80 16.53
CA LEU A 505 18.19 -25.45 16.00
C LEU A 505 18.71 -24.37 16.95
N HIS A 506 18.65 -24.59 18.27
CA HIS A 506 19.25 -23.71 19.27
C HIS A 506 20.77 -23.80 19.34
N GLN A 507 21.37 -24.93 18.92
CA GLN A 507 22.83 -25.10 18.85
C GLN A 507 23.45 -24.59 17.55
N LYS A 508 22.64 -24.25 16.54
CA LYS A 508 23.12 -23.65 15.29
C LYS A 508 23.61 -22.22 15.51
N ASN A 509 24.42 -21.72 14.58
CA ASN A 509 24.94 -20.35 14.61
C ASN A 509 24.69 -19.67 13.24
N PRO A 510 23.83 -18.64 13.16
CA PRO A 510 23.03 -18.09 14.27
C PRO A 510 21.93 -19.07 14.72
N PRO A 511 21.50 -19.04 15.99
CA PRO A 511 20.36 -19.80 16.45
C PRO A 511 19.05 -19.15 15.97
N VAL A 512 18.03 -19.97 15.73
CA VAL A 512 16.68 -19.53 15.37
C VAL A 512 15.72 -19.71 16.53
N LYS A 513 14.66 -18.89 16.54
CA LYS A 513 13.52 -19.09 17.44
C LYS A 513 12.66 -20.25 16.95
N THR A 514 12.29 -21.16 17.84
CA THR A 514 11.48 -22.33 17.50
C THR A 514 10.07 -22.18 18.06
N LEU A 515 9.06 -22.36 17.20
CA LEU A 515 7.66 -22.37 17.61
C LEU A 515 7.05 -23.74 17.32
N VAL A 516 6.17 -24.21 18.20
CA VAL A 516 5.36 -25.41 17.93
C VAL A 516 4.01 -24.98 17.38
N SER A 517 3.65 -25.48 16.20
CA SER A 517 2.37 -25.17 15.56
C SER A 517 1.35 -26.28 15.81
N PHE A 518 0.14 -25.87 16.21
CA PHE A 518 -0.94 -26.77 16.58
C PHE A 518 -2.06 -26.76 15.55
N GLY A 519 -2.34 -27.91 14.94
CA GLY A 519 -3.40 -28.06 13.94
C GLY A 519 -2.89 -28.35 12.53
N GLY A 520 -3.14 -27.43 11.61
CA GLY A 520 -2.86 -27.54 10.17
C GLY A 520 -4.00 -28.16 9.37
N GLY A 521 -4.00 -27.94 8.04
CA GLY A 521 -5.11 -28.32 7.13
C GLY A 521 -5.51 -29.80 7.06
N SER A 522 -4.77 -30.71 7.70
CA SER A 522 -5.17 -32.13 7.84
C SER A 522 -5.89 -32.44 9.17
N SER A 523 -6.04 -31.45 10.06
CA SER A 523 -6.71 -31.61 11.37
C SER A 523 -8.24 -31.51 11.25
N ASP A 524 -8.97 -32.14 12.19
CA ASP A 524 -10.44 -31.99 12.28
C ASP A 524 -10.80 -30.56 12.74
N PRO A 525 -11.39 -29.69 11.90
CA PRO A 525 -11.74 -28.34 12.33
C PRO A 525 -12.78 -28.33 13.47
N LYS A 526 -13.56 -29.41 13.64
CA LYS A 526 -14.53 -29.53 14.73
C LYS A 526 -13.84 -29.76 16.08
N LEU A 527 -12.60 -30.25 16.10
CA LEU A 527 -11.81 -30.37 17.34
C LEU A 527 -11.58 -29.00 17.94
N PHE A 528 -11.06 -28.06 17.15
CA PHE A 528 -10.82 -26.70 17.62
C PHE A 528 -12.11 -25.98 17.99
N ALA A 529 -13.21 -26.20 17.25
CA ALA A 529 -14.53 -25.70 17.63
C ALA A 529 -14.96 -26.20 19.03
N ARG A 530 -14.75 -27.49 19.35
CA ARG A 530 -15.00 -28.04 20.69
C ARG A 530 -14.09 -27.41 21.74
N ILE A 531 -12.81 -27.23 21.43
CA ILE A 531 -11.84 -26.60 22.34
C ILE A 531 -12.28 -25.17 22.70
N VAL A 532 -12.69 -24.36 21.72
CA VAL A 532 -13.04 -22.96 21.98
C VAL A 532 -14.44 -22.76 22.57
N SER A 533 -15.30 -23.78 22.52
CA SER A 533 -16.72 -23.71 22.90
C SER A 533 -17.00 -23.23 24.33
N ASN A 534 -16.08 -23.44 25.27
CA ASN A 534 -16.23 -22.97 26.65
C ASN A 534 -14.86 -22.75 27.32
N LYS A 535 -14.88 -21.98 28.42
CA LYS A 535 -13.67 -21.61 29.16
C LYS A 535 -12.88 -22.80 29.71
N GLY A 536 -13.55 -23.87 30.14
CA GLY A 536 -12.89 -25.04 30.72
C GLY A 536 -12.03 -25.77 29.69
N SER A 537 -12.58 -26.04 28.51
CA SER A 537 -11.82 -26.68 27.41
C SER A 537 -10.70 -25.79 26.88
N ARG A 538 -10.92 -24.47 26.78
CA ARG A 538 -9.85 -23.51 26.44
C ARG A 538 -8.70 -23.56 27.43
N THR A 539 -9.01 -23.54 28.73
CA THR A 539 -8.00 -23.61 29.80
C THR A 539 -7.16 -24.88 29.68
N ILE A 540 -7.80 -26.03 29.50
CA ILE A 540 -7.10 -27.32 29.37
C ILE A 540 -6.13 -27.32 28.17
N PHE A 541 -6.59 -26.83 27.02
CA PHE A 541 -5.78 -26.72 25.82
C PHE A 541 -4.61 -25.75 26.00
N ILE A 542 -4.87 -24.54 26.53
CA ILE A 542 -3.86 -23.51 26.79
C ILE A 542 -2.76 -24.03 27.73
N ASP A 543 -3.16 -24.61 28.86
CA ASP A 543 -2.23 -25.13 29.87
C ASP A 543 -1.36 -26.24 29.27
N SER A 544 -1.97 -27.16 28.52
CA SER A 544 -1.25 -28.25 27.86
C SER A 544 -0.31 -27.76 26.75
N ALA A 545 -0.70 -26.72 26.00
CA ALA A 545 0.16 -26.13 24.96
C ALA A 545 1.41 -25.47 25.57
N ILE A 546 1.23 -24.71 26.67
CA ILE A 546 2.33 -24.10 27.41
C ILE A 546 3.24 -25.20 28.00
N GLU A 547 2.67 -26.26 28.58
CA GLU A 547 3.43 -27.40 29.10
C GLU A 547 4.31 -28.04 28.02
N VAL A 548 3.77 -28.29 26.82
CA VAL A 548 4.53 -28.82 25.68
C VAL A 548 5.67 -27.87 25.32
N ALA A 549 5.39 -26.59 25.08
CA ALA A 549 6.43 -25.65 24.69
C ALA A 549 7.56 -25.57 25.74
N ARG A 550 7.22 -25.51 27.02
CA ARG A 550 8.22 -25.45 28.10
C ARG A 550 9.00 -26.74 28.28
N THR A 551 8.34 -27.90 28.17
CA THR A 551 8.96 -29.23 28.33
C THR A 551 9.97 -29.52 27.23
N TYR A 552 9.65 -29.11 26.01
CA TYR A 552 10.48 -29.40 24.83
C TYR A 552 11.37 -28.24 24.40
N GLY A 553 11.36 -27.13 25.13
CA GLY A 553 12.28 -26.01 24.91
C GLY A 553 11.92 -25.12 23.73
N PHE A 554 10.65 -25.01 23.34
CA PHE A 554 10.23 -24.05 22.33
C PHE A 554 10.26 -22.61 22.86
N ASP A 555 10.50 -21.66 21.96
CA ASP A 555 10.44 -20.21 22.22
C ASP A 555 9.01 -19.65 22.09
N GLY A 556 8.10 -20.40 21.47
CA GLY A 556 6.73 -19.96 21.27
C GLY A 556 5.76 -21.02 20.76
N LEU A 557 4.54 -20.54 20.52
CA LEU A 557 3.34 -21.30 20.23
C LEU A 557 2.68 -20.70 18.99
N ASP A 558 2.18 -21.54 18.10
CA ASP A 558 1.45 -21.14 16.91
C ASP A 558 0.15 -21.94 16.78
N LEU A 559 -0.96 -21.27 16.48
CA LEU A 559 -2.25 -21.94 16.21
C LEU A 559 -2.56 -21.92 14.72
N ASP A 560 -2.83 -23.09 14.16
CA ASP A 560 -3.25 -23.25 12.77
C ASP A 560 -4.60 -23.97 12.70
N TRP A 561 -5.68 -23.21 12.96
CA TRP A 561 -7.06 -23.71 12.87
C TRP A 561 -7.65 -23.38 11.50
N GLU A 562 -7.75 -24.39 10.64
CA GLU A 562 -8.26 -24.27 9.26
C GLU A 562 -9.66 -24.91 9.06
N PHE A 563 -10.76 -24.16 9.03
CA PHE A 563 -10.96 -22.80 9.51
C PHE A 563 -12.20 -22.74 10.40
N PRO A 564 -12.33 -21.75 11.30
CA PRO A 564 -13.58 -21.46 11.99
C PRO A 564 -14.76 -21.37 11.01
N LYS A 565 -15.87 -22.02 11.35
CA LYS A 565 -17.00 -22.24 10.45
C LYS A 565 -17.91 -21.01 10.32
N ASN A 566 -18.02 -20.19 11.35
CA ASN A 566 -19.03 -19.11 11.44
C ASN A 566 -18.56 -17.97 12.37
N PRO A 567 -19.30 -16.86 12.45
CA PRO A 567 -18.97 -15.74 13.34
C PRO A 567 -18.85 -16.13 14.82
N GLU A 568 -19.63 -17.11 15.29
CA GLU A 568 -19.59 -17.57 16.68
C GLU A 568 -18.26 -18.25 17.03
N GLU A 569 -17.76 -19.10 16.13
CA GLU A 569 -16.44 -19.72 16.26
C GLU A 569 -15.32 -18.68 16.14
N MET A 570 -15.46 -17.67 15.28
CA MET A 570 -14.51 -16.55 15.19
C MET A 570 -14.45 -15.71 16.49
N ALA A 571 -15.60 -15.45 17.12
CA ALA A 571 -15.65 -14.78 18.42
C ALA A 571 -15.00 -15.63 19.53
N SER A 572 -15.25 -16.94 19.51
CA SER A 572 -14.66 -17.91 20.45
C SER A 572 -13.14 -18.04 20.27
N LEU A 573 -12.65 -17.95 19.04
CA LEU A 573 -11.22 -17.84 18.73
C LEU A 573 -10.60 -16.59 19.36
N GLY A 574 -11.30 -15.45 19.32
CA GLY A 574 -10.86 -14.22 19.99
C GLY A 574 -10.71 -14.40 21.50
N GLN A 575 -11.67 -15.09 22.14
CA GLN A 575 -11.58 -15.43 23.57
C GLN A 575 -10.38 -16.33 23.86
N LEU A 576 -10.14 -17.35 23.02
CA LEU A 576 -8.98 -18.22 23.16
C LEU A 576 -7.68 -17.41 23.14
N PHE A 577 -7.48 -16.52 22.17
CA PHE A 577 -6.25 -15.72 22.10
C PHE A 577 -6.04 -14.85 23.35
N LYS A 578 -7.10 -14.18 23.83
CA LYS A 578 -7.02 -13.34 25.04
C LYS A 578 -6.63 -14.17 26.27
N GLU A 579 -7.32 -15.29 26.49
CA GLU A 579 -7.04 -16.18 27.62
C GLU A 579 -5.65 -16.80 27.53
N TRP A 580 -5.21 -17.16 26.32
CA TRP A 580 -3.89 -17.74 26.09
C TRP A 580 -2.77 -16.75 26.39
N ARG A 581 -2.88 -15.49 25.93
CA ARG A 581 -1.88 -14.46 26.25
C ARG A 581 -1.81 -14.19 27.75
N VAL A 582 -2.95 -14.17 28.46
CA VAL A 582 -2.98 -14.01 29.92
C VAL A 582 -2.28 -15.18 30.61
N ALA A 583 -2.52 -16.42 30.17
CA ALA A 583 -1.85 -17.60 30.72
C ALA A 583 -0.33 -17.57 30.48
N ILE A 584 0.12 -17.17 29.29
CA ILE A 584 1.56 -17.00 28.98
C ILE A 584 2.21 -15.97 29.90
N LYS A 585 1.57 -14.81 30.11
CA LYS A 585 2.10 -13.77 31.01
C LYS A 585 2.21 -14.30 32.44
N LYS A 586 1.16 -14.94 32.94
CA LYS A 586 1.13 -15.53 34.29
C LYS A 586 2.20 -16.61 34.46
N GLU A 587 2.35 -17.50 33.49
CA GLU A 587 3.38 -18.56 33.54
C GLU A 587 4.78 -17.93 33.57
N ALA A 588 5.08 -16.99 32.67
CA ALA A 588 6.37 -16.32 32.60
C ALA A 588 6.73 -15.58 33.90
N GLU A 589 5.76 -14.89 34.50
CA GLU A 589 5.91 -14.24 35.81
C GLU A 589 6.22 -15.26 36.91
N SER A 590 5.49 -16.38 36.94
CA SER A 590 5.65 -17.41 37.98
C SER A 590 6.93 -18.24 37.87
N THR A 591 7.44 -18.45 36.65
CA THR A 591 8.63 -19.26 36.39
C THR A 591 9.90 -18.42 36.20
N HIS A 592 9.76 -17.08 36.18
CA HIS A 592 10.83 -16.13 35.85
C HIS A 592 11.51 -16.41 34.51
N ARG A 593 10.77 -16.99 33.56
CA ARG A 593 11.24 -17.25 32.18
C ARG A 593 10.72 -16.16 31.26
N SER A 594 11.38 -15.96 30.12
CA SER A 594 10.85 -15.10 29.06
C SER A 594 9.48 -15.59 28.60
N PRO A 595 8.50 -14.67 28.37
CA PRO A 595 7.21 -15.04 27.81
C PRO A 595 7.37 -15.79 26.48
N LEU A 596 6.55 -16.81 26.28
CA LEU A 596 6.44 -17.51 24.99
C LEU A 596 5.87 -16.56 23.94
N LEU A 597 6.40 -16.64 22.72
CA LEU A 597 5.74 -16.03 21.55
C LEU A 597 4.41 -16.74 21.29
N LEU A 598 3.40 -16.01 20.83
CA LEU A 598 2.10 -16.54 20.44
C LEU A 598 1.68 -15.99 19.09
N THR A 599 1.53 -16.87 18.11
CA THR A 599 1.19 -16.54 16.73
C THR A 599 0.03 -17.39 16.25
N ALA A 600 -0.50 -17.07 15.06
CA ALA A 600 -1.47 -17.93 14.41
C ALA A 600 -1.32 -17.88 12.89
N ALA A 601 -1.44 -19.04 12.24
CA ALA A 601 -1.73 -19.13 10.82
C ALA A 601 -3.19 -18.76 10.57
N VAL A 602 -3.41 -17.87 9.60
CA VAL A 602 -4.73 -17.30 9.29
C VAL A 602 -4.97 -17.31 7.79
N TYR A 603 -6.23 -17.21 7.40
CA TYR A 603 -6.61 -17.07 6.00
C TYR A 603 -5.99 -15.81 5.38
N PHE A 604 -5.77 -15.81 4.06
CA PHE A 604 -5.09 -14.71 3.37
C PHE A 604 -5.79 -13.34 3.58
N SER A 605 -7.12 -13.35 3.76
CA SER A 605 -7.94 -12.17 4.05
C SER A 605 -8.55 -12.22 5.45
N VAL A 606 -8.75 -11.03 6.05
CA VAL A 606 -9.33 -10.89 7.39
C VAL A 606 -10.80 -11.30 7.44
N ASP A 607 -11.52 -11.13 6.34
CA ASP A 607 -12.87 -11.59 6.16
C ASP A 607 -13.05 -12.28 4.82
N PHE A 608 -13.98 -13.22 4.79
CA PHE A 608 -14.24 -14.08 3.64
C PHE A 608 -15.60 -14.75 3.75
N GLN A 609 -16.11 -15.19 2.62
CA GLN A 609 -17.28 -16.06 2.55
C GLN A 609 -16.87 -17.44 2.07
N TRP A 610 -17.36 -18.46 2.76
CA TRP A 610 -17.21 -19.85 2.34
C TRP A 610 -18.56 -20.54 2.50
N ASN A 611 -19.08 -21.07 1.39
CA ASN A 611 -20.42 -21.66 1.27
C ASN A 611 -21.53 -20.71 1.76
N GLY A 612 -21.46 -19.43 1.38
CA GLY A 612 -22.45 -18.41 1.74
C GLY A 612 -22.42 -17.93 3.19
N ILE A 613 -21.52 -18.47 4.02
CA ILE A 613 -21.38 -18.07 5.42
C ILE A 613 -20.25 -17.02 5.53
N TYR A 614 -20.56 -15.85 6.08
CA TYR A 614 -19.58 -14.80 6.34
C TYR A 614 -18.72 -15.14 7.57
N ARG A 615 -17.42 -14.86 7.46
CA ARG A 615 -16.43 -15.04 8.52
C ARG A 615 -15.54 -13.80 8.58
N LYS A 616 -15.18 -13.37 9.79
CA LYS A 616 -14.22 -12.29 10.02
C LYS A 616 -13.39 -12.63 11.24
N TYR A 617 -12.07 -12.54 11.12
CA TYR A 617 -11.17 -12.78 12.25
C TYR A 617 -11.32 -11.70 13.34
N PRO A 618 -11.11 -12.05 14.62
CA PRO A 618 -11.27 -11.14 15.75
C PRO A 618 -10.09 -10.17 15.88
N VAL A 619 -10.07 -9.12 15.04
CA VAL A 619 -8.94 -8.19 14.88
C VAL A 619 -8.44 -7.60 16.19
N GLU A 620 -9.33 -7.11 17.06
CA GLU A 620 -8.96 -6.55 18.35
C GLU A 620 -8.26 -7.58 19.24
N SER A 621 -8.80 -8.80 19.30
CA SER A 621 -8.19 -9.88 20.10
C SER A 621 -6.82 -10.26 19.56
N ILE A 622 -6.67 -10.30 18.23
CA ILE A 622 -5.39 -10.55 17.56
C ILE A 622 -4.37 -9.48 17.90
N ALA A 623 -4.73 -8.19 17.76
CA ALA A 623 -3.83 -7.07 18.01
C ALA A 623 -3.39 -6.99 19.49
N GLU A 624 -4.26 -7.36 20.43
CA GLU A 624 -3.95 -7.35 21.87
C GLU A 624 -3.17 -8.58 22.33
N SER A 625 -3.32 -9.72 21.64
CA SER A 625 -2.93 -11.03 22.18
C SER A 625 -1.86 -11.75 21.38
N LEU A 626 -1.69 -11.52 20.09
CA LEU A 626 -0.67 -12.20 19.28
C LEU A 626 0.58 -11.35 19.13
N ASP A 627 1.73 -11.99 18.91
CA ASP A 627 2.94 -11.30 18.49
C ASP A 627 2.87 -10.93 17.00
N TRP A 628 2.30 -11.82 16.17
CA TRP A 628 1.93 -11.57 14.78
C TRP A 628 0.97 -12.67 14.26
N VAL A 629 0.41 -12.44 13.07
CA VAL A 629 -0.31 -13.44 12.27
C VAL A 629 0.47 -13.84 11.03
N ASN A 630 0.40 -15.13 10.68
CA ASN A 630 0.96 -15.74 9.49
C ASN A 630 -0.17 -15.86 8.45
N ALA A 631 -0.32 -14.87 7.56
CA ALA A 631 -1.38 -14.89 6.54
C ALA A 631 -1.00 -15.83 5.38
N MET A 632 -1.78 -16.89 5.17
CA MET A 632 -1.53 -17.91 4.14
C MET A 632 -1.89 -17.40 2.75
N CYS A 633 -0.98 -16.65 2.13
CA CYS A 633 -1.19 -15.96 0.87
C CYS A 633 -0.99 -16.85 -0.37
N PHE A 634 -1.65 -18.00 -0.37
CA PHE A 634 -1.59 -19.02 -1.41
C PHE A 634 -2.87 -19.87 -1.43
N ASP A 635 -2.93 -20.86 -2.32
CA ASP A 635 -4.10 -21.74 -2.54
C ASP A 635 -5.38 -21.03 -2.99
N TYR A 636 -5.24 -19.97 -3.78
CA TYR A 636 -6.35 -19.26 -4.41
C TYR A 636 -7.06 -20.04 -5.51
N ARG A 637 -6.33 -20.98 -6.13
CA ARG A 637 -6.77 -21.85 -7.23
C ARG A 637 -6.12 -23.22 -7.05
N GLY A 638 -6.82 -24.28 -7.43
CA GLY A 638 -6.29 -25.64 -7.28
C GLY A 638 -7.25 -26.69 -7.84
N SER A 639 -7.08 -27.94 -7.43
CA SER A 639 -7.81 -29.09 -7.97
C SER A 639 -9.32 -29.09 -7.73
N TRP A 640 -9.84 -28.21 -6.88
CA TRP A 640 -11.29 -28.01 -6.69
C TRP A 640 -11.97 -27.24 -7.83
N ASP A 641 -11.19 -26.61 -8.73
CA ASP A 641 -11.68 -26.05 -9.99
C ASP A 641 -10.73 -26.47 -11.12
N THR A 642 -11.16 -27.47 -11.89
CA THR A 642 -10.40 -28.01 -13.02
C THR A 642 -10.83 -27.44 -14.36
N SER A 643 -11.70 -26.42 -14.38
CA SER A 643 -12.22 -25.85 -15.62
C SER A 643 -11.22 -24.92 -16.32
N ALA A 644 -10.34 -24.28 -15.55
CA ALA A 644 -9.29 -23.40 -16.05
C ALA A 644 -8.04 -23.43 -15.16
N THR A 645 -6.87 -23.17 -15.76
CA THR A 645 -5.61 -23.00 -15.04
C THR A 645 -5.64 -21.75 -14.16
N GLY A 646 -4.81 -21.70 -13.11
CA GLY A 646 -4.84 -20.57 -12.18
C GLY A 646 -3.53 -20.30 -11.45
N ALA A 647 -3.27 -19.03 -11.17
CA ALA A 647 -2.20 -18.59 -10.27
C ALA A 647 -2.63 -18.78 -8.81
N HIS A 648 -2.26 -19.91 -8.21
CA HIS A 648 -2.68 -20.23 -6.84
C HIS A 648 -2.08 -19.30 -5.76
N ALA A 649 -1.03 -18.56 -6.08
CA ALA A 649 -0.35 -17.64 -5.16
C ALA A 649 -0.35 -16.19 -5.67
N ALA A 650 -1.27 -15.82 -6.56
CA ALA A 650 -1.26 -14.52 -7.24
C ALA A 650 -1.08 -13.31 -6.30
N LEU A 651 -0.09 -12.45 -6.57
CA LEU A 651 0.05 -11.18 -5.86
C LEU A 651 -1.14 -10.25 -6.17
N TYR A 652 -1.52 -10.21 -7.44
CA TYR A 652 -2.65 -9.45 -7.95
C TYR A 652 -3.60 -10.37 -8.72
N ASP A 653 -4.90 -10.16 -8.59
CA ASP A 653 -5.91 -10.79 -9.45
C ASP A 653 -6.73 -9.66 -10.09
N PRO A 654 -6.63 -9.42 -11.40
CA PRO A 654 -7.38 -8.36 -12.06
C PRO A 654 -8.88 -8.62 -12.12
N ASN A 655 -9.32 -9.86 -11.86
CA ASN A 655 -10.71 -10.29 -12.02
C ASN A 655 -11.43 -10.52 -10.69
N SER A 656 -10.72 -10.50 -9.55
CA SER A 656 -11.33 -10.75 -8.24
C SER A 656 -10.50 -10.21 -7.08
N ASN A 657 -11.07 -10.28 -5.87
CA ASN A 657 -10.36 -9.97 -4.63
C ASN A 657 -9.56 -11.15 -4.07
N ILE A 658 -9.44 -12.26 -4.80
CA ILE A 658 -8.68 -13.44 -4.37
C ILE A 658 -7.22 -13.27 -4.77
N SER A 659 -6.50 -12.43 -4.02
CA SER A 659 -5.08 -12.16 -4.24
C SER A 659 -4.36 -11.76 -2.95
N THR A 660 -3.04 -11.95 -2.93
CA THR A 660 -2.19 -11.60 -1.79
C THR A 660 -2.24 -10.12 -1.45
N SER A 661 -2.24 -9.25 -2.47
CA SER A 661 -2.33 -7.80 -2.27
C SER A 661 -3.66 -7.41 -1.60
N TYR A 662 -4.78 -7.96 -2.07
CA TYR A 662 -6.08 -7.70 -1.43
C TYR A 662 -6.10 -8.23 0.01
N GLY A 663 -5.71 -9.49 0.21
CA GLY A 663 -5.76 -10.16 1.51
C GLY A 663 -4.96 -9.42 2.57
N LEU A 664 -3.69 -9.13 2.31
CA LEU A 664 -2.81 -8.43 3.26
C LEU A 664 -3.32 -7.00 3.56
N ARG A 665 -3.84 -6.29 2.55
CA ARG A 665 -4.48 -4.98 2.77
C ARG A 665 -5.75 -5.06 3.58
N SER A 666 -6.52 -6.15 3.46
CA SER A 666 -7.74 -6.35 4.24
C SER A 666 -7.42 -6.42 5.75
N TRP A 667 -6.36 -7.13 6.11
CA TRP A 667 -5.85 -7.21 7.48
C TRP A 667 -5.44 -5.84 8.04
N VAL A 668 -4.65 -5.10 7.27
CA VAL A 668 -4.20 -3.74 7.65
C VAL A 668 -5.38 -2.78 7.77
N ARG A 669 -6.31 -2.80 6.80
CA ARG A 669 -7.51 -1.95 6.79
C ARG A 669 -8.43 -2.25 7.96
N ALA A 670 -8.51 -3.51 8.39
CA ALA A 670 -9.35 -3.90 9.51
C ALA A 670 -8.75 -3.49 10.87
N GLY A 671 -7.50 -3.02 10.91
CA GLY A 671 -6.86 -2.46 12.10
C GLY A 671 -5.73 -3.28 12.68
N VAL A 672 -5.32 -4.40 12.05
CA VAL A 672 -4.12 -5.12 12.50
C VAL A 672 -2.87 -4.29 12.15
N PRO A 673 -1.98 -4.01 13.12
CA PRO A 673 -0.74 -3.28 12.84
C PRO A 673 0.09 -3.97 11.75
N ARG A 674 0.67 -3.18 10.83
CA ARG A 674 1.46 -3.72 9.70
C ARG A 674 2.63 -4.58 10.17
N ASN A 675 3.28 -4.16 11.26
CA ASN A 675 4.33 -4.89 11.96
C ASN A 675 3.84 -6.11 12.77
N MET A 676 2.59 -6.54 12.60
CA MET A 676 2.04 -7.80 13.12
C MET A 676 1.53 -8.74 12.02
N VAL A 677 1.71 -8.41 10.74
CA VAL A 677 1.28 -9.25 9.62
C VAL A 677 2.50 -9.81 8.91
N VAL A 678 2.56 -11.14 8.76
CA VAL A 678 3.63 -11.87 8.06
C VAL A 678 3.03 -12.54 6.82
N MET A 679 3.62 -12.30 5.64
CA MET A 679 3.13 -12.83 4.37
C MET A 679 3.57 -14.28 4.14
N GLY A 680 2.63 -15.17 3.84
CA GLY A 680 2.91 -16.56 3.47
C GLY A 680 3.30 -16.70 2.00
N LEU A 681 4.31 -17.52 1.75
CA LEU A 681 4.82 -17.84 0.41
C LEU A 681 4.86 -19.37 0.23
N PRO A 682 4.27 -19.91 -0.85
CA PRO A 682 4.29 -21.35 -1.09
C PRO A 682 5.60 -21.75 -1.79
N LEU A 683 6.20 -22.84 -1.33
CA LEU A 683 7.29 -23.54 -2.02
C LEU A 683 6.75 -24.75 -2.78
N TYR A 684 5.60 -24.62 -3.42
CA TYR A 684 4.95 -25.67 -4.20
C TYR A 684 4.08 -25.04 -5.27
N GLY A 685 3.72 -25.83 -6.28
CA GLY A 685 2.80 -25.45 -7.34
C GLY A 685 1.48 -26.23 -7.30
N ARG A 686 0.47 -25.67 -7.95
CA ARG A 686 -0.81 -26.33 -8.26
C ARG A 686 -0.85 -26.67 -9.75
N THR A 687 -1.43 -27.81 -10.11
CA THR A 687 -1.32 -28.33 -11.48
C THR A 687 -2.66 -28.62 -12.16
N TRP A 688 -2.66 -28.48 -13.49
CA TRP A 688 -3.81 -28.68 -14.36
C TRP A 688 -3.41 -29.46 -15.61
N GLN A 689 -4.40 -30.13 -16.21
CA GLN A 689 -4.31 -30.68 -17.55
C GLN A 689 -5.01 -29.75 -18.54
N LEU A 690 -4.24 -29.10 -19.41
CA LEU A 690 -4.75 -28.20 -20.46
C LEU A 690 -5.64 -28.95 -21.44
N LYS A 691 -6.71 -28.27 -21.88
CA LYS A 691 -7.56 -28.75 -22.98
C LYS A 691 -6.86 -28.64 -24.33
N ASP A 692 -6.11 -27.56 -24.55
CA ASP A 692 -5.31 -27.32 -25.75
C ASP A 692 -3.93 -26.79 -25.31
N PRO A 693 -2.82 -27.49 -25.61
CA PRO A 693 -1.48 -27.05 -25.25
C PRO A 693 -1.07 -25.69 -25.86
N LYS A 694 -1.74 -25.25 -26.93
CA LYS A 694 -1.49 -23.94 -27.55
C LYS A 694 -2.16 -22.78 -26.80
N VAL A 695 -3.10 -23.08 -25.90
CA VAL A 695 -3.74 -22.12 -25.01
C VAL A 695 -3.29 -22.44 -23.60
N ASN A 696 -2.23 -21.79 -23.15
CA ASN A 696 -1.46 -22.22 -21.97
C ASN A 696 -1.23 -21.09 -20.94
N GLY A 697 -1.82 -19.92 -21.14
CA GLY A 697 -1.77 -18.84 -20.14
C GLY A 697 -2.55 -19.17 -18.87
N ILE A 698 -2.44 -18.30 -17.86
CA ILE A 698 -3.33 -18.35 -16.68
C ILE A 698 -4.78 -18.12 -17.15
N GLY A 699 -5.71 -18.96 -16.66
CA GLY A 699 -7.10 -18.97 -17.09
C GLY A 699 -7.35 -19.78 -18.37
N ALA A 700 -6.34 -20.50 -18.87
CA ALA A 700 -6.51 -21.39 -20.02
C ALA A 700 -7.48 -22.53 -19.69
N PRO A 701 -8.37 -22.93 -20.62
CA PRO A 701 -9.28 -24.05 -20.40
C PRO A 701 -8.53 -25.35 -20.05
N ALA A 702 -8.96 -26.00 -18.97
CA ALA A 702 -8.42 -27.25 -18.49
C ALA A 702 -9.50 -28.35 -18.46
N THR A 703 -9.08 -29.60 -18.49
CA THR A 703 -9.97 -30.77 -18.47
C THR A 703 -9.82 -31.62 -17.21
N GLY A 704 -8.85 -31.29 -16.35
CA GLY A 704 -8.57 -32.08 -15.17
C GLY A 704 -7.38 -31.56 -14.38
N VAL A 705 -7.07 -32.31 -13.33
CA VAL A 705 -5.88 -32.11 -12.50
C VAL A 705 -4.63 -32.52 -13.29
N GLY A 706 -3.54 -31.76 -13.13
CA GLY A 706 -2.26 -32.03 -13.78
C GLY A 706 -1.40 -33.05 -13.02
N PRO A 707 -0.08 -33.07 -13.27
CA PRO A 707 0.86 -33.95 -12.55
C PRO A 707 0.94 -33.66 -11.05
N GLY A 708 1.42 -34.64 -10.28
CA GLY A 708 1.59 -34.51 -8.81
C GLY A 708 0.42 -35.07 -8.01
N ASP A 709 0.63 -35.24 -6.70
CA ASP A 709 -0.39 -35.80 -5.80
C ASP A 709 -1.55 -34.83 -5.63
N VAL A 710 -2.74 -35.23 -6.07
CA VAL A 710 -3.97 -34.40 -6.09
C VAL A 710 -3.75 -32.99 -6.68
N GLY A 711 -2.84 -32.89 -7.66
CA GLY A 711 -2.51 -31.64 -8.35
C GLY A 711 -1.55 -30.73 -7.61
N VAL A 712 -0.65 -31.28 -6.82
CA VAL A 712 0.39 -30.55 -6.09
C VAL A 712 1.76 -31.11 -6.45
N LEU A 713 2.71 -30.23 -6.75
CA LEU A 713 4.13 -30.54 -6.90
C LEU A 713 4.91 -29.62 -5.97
N ILE A 714 5.81 -30.17 -5.16
CA ILE A 714 6.73 -29.33 -4.38
C ILE A 714 7.73 -28.65 -5.31
N PHE A 715 8.30 -27.49 -4.92
CA PHE A 715 9.10 -26.69 -5.85
C PHE A 715 10.26 -27.49 -6.51
N SER A 716 10.98 -28.30 -5.74
CA SER A 716 12.02 -29.20 -6.28
C SER A 716 11.49 -30.22 -7.32
N GLU A 717 10.25 -30.69 -7.20
CA GLU A 717 9.61 -31.53 -8.22
C GLU A 717 9.21 -30.74 -9.46
N VAL A 718 8.73 -29.50 -9.29
CA VAL A 718 8.43 -28.58 -10.39
C VAL A 718 9.68 -28.33 -11.23
N GLU A 719 10.82 -28.07 -10.59
CA GLU A 719 12.09 -27.88 -11.30
C GLU A 719 12.55 -29.14 -12.02
N LYS A 720 12.47 -30.29 -11.34
CA LYS A 720 12.84 -31.57 -11.91
C LYS A 720 12.00 -31.89 -13.16
N ILE A 721 10.67 -31.78 -13.06
CA ILE A 721 9.78 -32.08 -14.19
C ILE A 721 9.93 -31.06 -15.32
N ASN A 722 10.19 -29.79 -15.01
CA ASN A 722 10.46 -28.77 -16.01
C ASN A 722 11.71 -29.12 -16.82
N LYS A 723 12.78 -29.55 -16.13
CA LYS A 723 14.04 -29.95 -16.76
C LYS A 723 13.90 -31.24 -17.57
N GLU A 724 13.27 -32.27 -17.01
CA GLU A 724 13.10 -33.57 -17.68
C GLU A 724 12.22 -33.47 -18.93
N ASN A 725 11.18 -32.63 -18.90
CA ASN A 725 10.22 -32.51 -20.00
C ASN A 725 10.50 -31.33 -20.95
N GLY A 726 11.58 -30.57 -20.75
CA GLY A 726 11.88 -29.36 -21.52
C GLY A 726 10.72 -28.35 -21.48
N ALA A 727 10.11 -28.17 -20.32
CA ALA A 727 8.93 -27.33 -20.16
C ALA A 727 9.24 -25.86 -20.46
N THR A 728 8.25 -25.15 -21.02
CA THR A 728 8.32 -23.70 -21.16
C THR A 728 7.90 -23.06 -19.84
N VAL A 729 8.79 -22.27 -19.25
CA VAL A 729 8.55 -21.51 -18.01
C VAL A 729 8.21 -20.07 -18.37
N VAL A 730 7.14 -19.54 -17.77
CA VAL A 730 6.62 -18.21 -18.05
C VAL A 730 6.31 -17.48 -16.75
N TYR A 731 6.96 -16.34 -16.58
CA TYR A 731 6.59 -15.36 -15.56
C TYR A 731 5.42 -14.51 -16.05
N ASP A 732 4.30 -14.52 -15.32
CA ASP A 732 3.13 -13.69 -15.59
C ASP A 732 3.14 -12.42 -14.73
N ALA A 733 3.41 -11.29 -15.37
CA ALA A 733 3.50 -10.00 -14.68
C ALA A 733 2.14 -9.49 -14.16
N LYS A 734 1.01 -9.95 -14.71
CA LYS A 734 -0.33 -9.52 -14.27
C LYS A 734 -0.64 -10.04 -12.88
N THR A 735 -0.31 -11.30 -12.63
CA THR A 735 -0.53 -11.97 -11.34
C THR A 735 0.69 -11.98 -10.44
N VAL A 736 1.88 -11.66 -10.99
CA VAL A 736 3.20 -11.82 -10.31
C VAL A 736 3.31 -13.24 -9.78
N SER A 737 3.27 -14.19 -10.72
CA SER A 737 3.43 -15.61 -10.47
C SER A 737 4.13 -16.25 -11.66
N THR A 738 4.61 -17.47 -11.48
CA THR A 738 5.22 -18.25 -12.56
C THR A 738 4.33 -19.44 -12.90
N TYR A 739 4.30 -19.81 -14.17
CA TYR A 739 3.76 -21.10 -14.57
C TYR A 739 4.68 -21.78 -15.57
N SER A 740 4.60 -23.09 -15.64
CA SER A 740 5.29 -23.89 -16.64
C SER A 740 4.35 -24.86 -17.32
N TYR A 741 4.66 -25.23 -18.55
CA TYR A 741 3.90 -26.22 -19.28
C TYR A 741 4.75 -27.08 -20.23
N SER A 742 4.35 -28.33 -20.40
CA SER A 742 4.89 -29.26 -21.39
C SER A 742 3.78 -30.18 -21.89
N GLY A 743 3.50 -30.13 -23.19
CA GLY A 743 2.28 -30.73 -23.74
C GLY A 743 1.05 -30.18 -23.03
N THR A 744 0.19 -31.07 -22.54
CA THR A 744 -1.01 -30.69 -21.77
C THR A 744 -0.76 -30.52 -20.27
N SER A 745 0.45 -30.81 -19.76
CA SER A 745 0.75 -30.61 -18.34
C SER A 745 1.02 -29.13 -18.08
N TRP A 746 0.37 -28.56 -17.06
CA TRP A 746 0.54 -27.16 -16.65
C TRP A 746 0.69 -27.06 -15.13
N VAL A 747 1.61 -26.23 -14.67
CA VAL A 747 1.92 -26.02 -13.25
C VAL A 747 2.00 -24.53 -12.99
N GLY A 748 1.23 -24.01 -12.02
CA GLY A 748 1.34 -22.63 -11.54
C GLY A 748 1.99 -22.63 -10.16
N TYR A 749 3.02 -21.81 -9.96
CA TYR A 749 3.88 -21.79 -8.78
C TYR A 749 4.54 -20.42 -8.57
N ASP A 750 5.32 -20.29 -7.50
CA ASP A 750 6.26 -19.19 -7.33
C ASP A 750 7.71 -19.65 -7.52
N ASP A 751 8.49 -18.85 -8.24
CA ASP A 751 9.92 -19.04 -8.39
C ASP A 751 10.71 -17.91 -7.69
N SER A 752 12.02 -17.91 -7.87
CA SER A 752 12.93 -16.89 -7.35
C SER A 752 12.53 -15.46 -7.77
N GLN A 753 12.03 -15.27 -9.00
CA GLN A 753 11.62 -13.95 -9.50
C GLN A 753 10.31 -13.49 -8.87
N SER A 754 9.24 -14.30 -8.95
CA SER A 754 7.93 -13.91 -8.42
C SER A 754 7.96 -13.74 -6.90
N THR A 755 8.74 -14.57 -6.20
CA THR A 755 8.92 -14.46 -4.75
C THR A 755 9.63 -13.16 -4.37
N THR A 756 10.68 -12.78 -5.10
CA THR A 756 11.40 -11.51 -4.86
C THR A 756 10.45 -10.31 -4.94
N VAL A 757 9.66 -10.21 -6.02
CA VAL A 757 8.71 -9.11 -6.21
C VAL A 757 7.64 -9.08 -5.11
N LYS A 758 7.18 -10.25 -4.64
CA LYS A 758 6.22 -10.33 -3.52
C LYS A 758 6.82 -9.83 -2.22
N LEU A 759 8.11 -10.05 -1.98
CA LEU A 759 8.78 -9.54 -0.79
C LEU A 759 9.00 -8.05 -0.85
N GLU A 760 9.38 -7.50 -2.00
CA GLU A 760 9.41 -6.06 -2.22
C GLU A 760 8.03 -5.45 -1.93
N PHE A 761 6.95 -6.11 -2.36
CA PHE A 761 5.60 -5.71 -2.00
C PHE A 761 5.34 -5.76 -0.48
N ALA A 762 5.75 -6.82 0.21
CA ALA A 762 5.57 -6.95 1.65
C ALA A 762 6.38 -5.89 2.42
N GLN A 763 7.61 -5.61 2.01
CA GLN A 763 8.46 -4.54 2.53
C GLN A 763 7.81 -3.17 2.29
N ALA A 764 7.34 -2.90 1.07
CA ALA A 764 6.62 -1.68 0.69
C ALA A 764 5.33 -1.45 1.49
N LEU A 765 4.64 -2.54 1.86
CA LEU A 765 3.44 -2.47 2.70
C LEU A 765 3.78 -2.30 4.20
N GLY A 766 5.06 -2.38 4.58
CA GLY A 766 5.54 -2.25 5.95
C GLY A 766 5.26 -3.47 6.82
N LEU A 767 5.16 -4.66 6.21
CA LEU A 767 4.81 -5.89 6.89
C LEU A 767 5.93 -6.37 7.82
N ARG A 768 5.57 -7.23 8.77
CA ARG A 768 6.48 -7.78 9.77
C ARG A 768 7.54 -8.70 9.18
N GLY A 769 7.25 -9.30 8.02
CA GLY A 769 8.13 -10.20 7.32
C GLY A 769 7.38 -11.22 6.47
N TYR A 770 7.97 -12.39 6.27
CA TYR A 770 7.39 -13.49 5.50
C TYR A 770 7.59 -14.85 6.17
N PHE A 771 6.82 -15.84 5.73
CA PHE A 771 7.07 -17.24 6.03
C PHE A 771 6.92 -18.13 4.80
N PHE A 772 7.67 -19.23 4.73
CA PHE A 772 7.50 -20.26 3.70
C PHE A 772 6.70 -21.47 4.17
N TRP A 773 5.86 -22.00 3.28
CA TRP A 773 5.29 -23.35 3.36
C TRP A 773 5.78 -24.21 2.18
N ALA A 774 6.71 -25.15 2.34
CA ALA A 774 7.44 -25.49 3.56
C ALA A 774 8.91 -25.82 3.25
N LEU A 775 9.80 -25.74 4.25
CA LEU A 775 11.27 -25.76 4.07
C LEU A 775 11.81 -26.88 3.17
N SER A 776 11.29 -28.09 3.34
CA SER A 776 11.77 -29.27 2.61
C SER A 776 11.38 -29.27 1.12
N TYR A 777 10.62 -28.28 0.67
CA TYR A 777 10.13 -28.20 -0.70
C TYR A 777 11.03 -27.38 -1.62
N ASP A 778 11.82 -26.47 -1.04
CA ASP A 778 12.81 -25.68 -1.76
C ASP A 778 13.88 -26.60 -2.38
N SER A 779 14.46 -26.15 -3.47
CA SER A 779 15.49 -26.88 -4.20
C SER A 779 16.84 -26.26 -3.89
N ASP A 780 17.68 -26.95 -3.12
CA ASP A 780 19.00 -26.46 -2.68
C ASP A 780 19.00 -25.03 -2.05
N TRP A 781 17.87 -24.67 -1.43
CA TRP A 781 17.61 -23.35 -0.86
C TRP A 781 17.56 -22.21 -1.88
N GLU A 782 17.24 -22.48 -3.15
CA GLU A 782 17.27 -21.48 -4.21
C GLU A 782 16.43 -20.26 -3.85
N ILE A 783 15.13 -20.47 -3.58
CA ILE A 783 14.22 -19.38 -3.27
C ILE A 783 14.64 -18.75 -1.94
N SER A 784 14.92 -19.55 -0.92
CA SER A 784 15.28 -19.06 0.41
C SER A 784 16.56 -18.20 0.41
N LYS A 785 17.58 -18.57 -0.35
CA LYS A 785 18.84 -17.80 -0.50
C LYS A 785 18.63 -16.54 -1.30
N GLN A 786 17.84 -16.60 -2.37
CA GLN A 786 17.56 -15.43 -3.20
C GLN A 786 16.84 -14.36 -2.37
N VAL A 787 15.83 -14.79 -1.63
CA VAL A 787 15.04 -13.96 -0.73
C VAL A 787 15.87 -13.40 0.42
N TYR A 788 16.84 -14.14 0.95
CA TYR A 788 17.68 -13.65 2.05
C TYR A 788 18.59 -12.48 1.65
N LYS A 789 19.03 -12.42 0.39
CA LYS A 789 19.92 -11.37 -0.15
C LYS A 789 19.22 -10.00 -0.29
N ASN A 790 17.90 -10.01 -0.37
CA ASN A 790 17.02 -8.84 -0.48
C ASN A 790 16.37 -8.51 0.88
#